data_AF-A0A916IMV8-F1
#
_entry.id   AF-A0A916IMV8-F1
#
_cell.length_a   1.000
_cell.length_b   1.000
_cell.length_c   1.000
_cell.angle_alpha   90.00
_cell.angle_beta   90.00
_cell.angle_gamma   90.00
#
_symmetry.space_group_name_H-M   'P 1'
#
loop_
_entity.id
_entity.type
_entity.pdbx_description
1 polymer ?
#
loop_
_entity_poly.entity_id
_entity_poly.type
_entity_poly.pdbx_seq_one_letter_code
_entity_poly.pdbx_strand_id
1 'polypeptide(L)'
;MSPPELTPAEIVRIARTTVTYEPKLAGCVDCEEKAPIRAIILSPSLGTPLVLPPGQTRCTLFIAAEAMAEHYFGVGNPVMPVEYYGRKIIEAKYGPVFVDRHLRVYPIQGKETAAEPKDTMLFRDGKAASRAMEVVKVWQVGQFRGGLMVNHRGEPVAIIRPETVGLYKDMTHVYEIEIDLATLPGKPEPTVMHTFAWMVPVPSRYAQRPEVKGVQTWEYQDQVILDFLDAQAKSEEQNGQNHSPRFYEYDVTKATTFALPPLKTDTAHRLMAWHPVIQKQNKTLKLGHLSDVHVDVRHLALQKSPACLIEATDGTPMPGTPQTPRASHLCNSFLALRDLIEQFGGKGSADALVITGDLIDFNRNIVPGETGNTIAEQWSEFNVLNQIRNGKLYQRGADDMLVYSLLRHAYRELKLPVFLTTGNHEAYAVPYGVSPRPNQWVVATGGLEHVGALKGAHGPRTIDPTKIEDLGKVVGAGAGALGGPLGSLAGGALGKLVGSKAADKAAEIYQDFDRASDWAEDKANAGIGADHNLTVYEICLAYGPTYAQSITSKNFTPANFDWFFTLITPLSDWRLDYGSSQTLLGLDWGSGENYLNPLGGLDKIPKVGDKTRWVAEHLPSRADKQGFGILPRATQSISDEQKVLLQGGQRRKRKVGGSLTVFSHFTIVSYDGTIAFSKPDRQIEPQESPNTRKTMRFEDNAGGWNLNNLGTCERNVDWYFRECVAGHDQPNQDKVDYHLSGHSHRAGVYTVGLRDGGKRVQVRSAFDPGLSATQSTNQHGGPTKLIVSSSGGPLGTQNLNGELKQWLLTAPSGTLLNEADATPIRQVRTEAGNGRPRLAVALDYLHIDKVETPLVWLPPASGPLPPTSWTMQVGPLTDALQCIDKVRFWVFMAATKNAPAGWNQVDALLNPATDWRAQPRPGSYVMAAPLQPLLARFDSSTCRMFCEVLLKEPIWPKGSEKLKGTFDVASSWVFPVDYQYGLIARRLGEQGEVPDWKWLSLTLNPDRYPPKGKITKVHRK
;
A
#
# COMPACT_ATOMS: atom_id res chain seq x y z
N MET A 1 63.88 7.48 -37.43
CA MET A 1 63.35 7.71 -36.07
C MET A 1 61.83 7.71 -36.20
N SER A 2 61.15 6.75 -35.60
CA SER A 2 59.68 6.71 -35.56
C SER A 2 59.17 7.92 -34.77
N PRO A 3 58.05 8.56 -35.17
CA PRO A 3 57.49 9.64 -34.39
C PRO A 3 57.02 9.12 -33.02
N PRO A 4 57.10 9.92 -31.95
CA PRO A 4 56.63 9.50 -30.64
C PRO A 4 55.13 9.19 -30.69
N GLU A 5 54.72 8.08 -30.07
CA GLU A 5 53.30 7.74 -29.89
C GLU A 5 52.62 8.85 -29.09
N LEU A 6 51.64 9.51 -29.71
CA LEU A 6 50.80 10.53 -29.09
C LEU A 6 49.91 9.86 -28.03
N THR A 7 49.82 10.48 -26.85
CA THR A 7 48.92 10.03 -25.78
C THR A 7 47.44 10.18 -26.21
N PRO A 8 46.48 9.45 -25.62
CA PRO A 8 45.06 9.64 -25.92
C PRO A 8 44.57 11.08 -25.77
N ALA A 9 45.14 11.84 -24.82
CA ALA A 9 44.89 13.27 -24.64
C ALA A 9 45.42 14.13 -25.82
N GLU A 10 46.53 13.73 -26.44
CA GLU A 10 47.09 14.38 -27.62
C GLU A 10 46.39 13.96 -28.92
N ILE A 11 45.82 12.76 -28.99
CA ILE A 11 44.97 12.32 -30.11
C ILE A 11 43.63 13.09 -30.10
N VAL A 12 43.07 13.36 -28.91
CA VAL A 12 41.92 14.27 -28.71
C VAL A 12 42.23 15.69 -29.19
N ARG A 13 43.49 16.13 -29.05
CA ARG A 13 43.98 17.44 -29.51
C ARG A 13 44.06 17.57 -31.04
N ILE A 14 44.06 16.46 -31.79
CA ILE A 14 44.33 16.43 -33.25
C ILE A 14 43.11 15.95 -34.08
N ALA A 15 42.17 15.20 -33.50
CA ALA A 15 41.06 14.61 -34.25
C ALA A 15 39.85 15.56 -34.46
N ARG A 16 39.86 16.27 -35.60
CA ARG A 16 38.74 16.83 -36.42
C ARG A 16 38.80 18.35 -36.64
N THR A 17 39.53 18.75 -37.68
CA THR A 17 39.39 20.02 -38.39
C THR A 17 39.13 19.79 -39.87
N THR A 18 37.87 19.89 -40.30
CA THR A 18 37.50 20.25 -41.69
C THR A 18 36.03 20.69 -41.72
N VAL A 19 35.72 21.85 -41.14
CA VAL A 19 34.92 22.93 -41.76
C VAL A 19 35.29 24.21 -40.98
N THR A 20 35.64 25.25 -41.72
CA THR A 20 36.18 26.53 -41.26
C THR A 20 35.16 27.38 -40.52
N TYR A 21 35.31 27.53 -39.20
CA TYR A 21 35.35 28.81 -38.45
C TYR A 21 35.70 28.47 -37.00
N GLU A 22 36.97 28.58 -36.63
CA GLU A 22 37.43 29.07 -35.31
C GLU A 22 38.98 29.11 -35.24
N PRO A 23 39.57 30.09 -34.54
CA PRO A 23 41.00 30.19 -34.33
C PRO A 23 41.49 29.22 -33.24
N LYS A 24 42.79 28.92 -33.27
CA LYS A 24 43.54 28.12 -32.28
C LYS A 24 43.34 28.63 -30.85
N LEU A 25 43.43 27.73 -29.86
CA LEU A 25 44.29 27.96 -28.68
C LEU A 25 44.67 26.69 -27.87
N ALA A 26 45.78 26.85 -27.14
CA ALA A 26 46.32 25.95 -26.13
C ALA A 26 45.86 26.42 -24.74
N GLY A 27 45.53 25.45 -23.85
CA GLY A 27 44.81 25.67 -22.59
C GLY A 27 43.29 25.73 -22.86
N CYS A 28 42.45 24.87 -22.24
CA CYS A 28 40.99 24.91 -22.49
C CYS A 28 40.40 26.18 -21.86
N VAL A 29 40.35 27.27 -22.61
CA VAL A 29 39.59 28.47 -22.27
C VAL A 29 38.18 28.42 -22.90
N ASP A 30 37.91 27.51 -23.85
CA ASP A 30 36.60 27.36 -24.52
C ASP A 30 35.71 26.24 -23.95
N CYS A 31 36.08 25.73 -22.77
CA CYS A 31 35.12 25.09 -21.89
C CYS A 31 34.08 26.14 -21.39
N GLU A 32 34.36 27.44 -21.53
CA GLU A 32 33.64 28.56 -20.93
C GLU A 32 32.33 28.99 -21.64
N GLU A 33 32.18 28.76 -22.95
CA GLU A 33 31.01 29.25 -23.73
C GLU A 33 29.97 28.16 -24.08
N LYS A 34 30.22 26.88 -23.78
CA LYS A 34 29.26 25.82 -24.12
C LYS A 34 28.04 25.87 -23.19
N ALA A 35 26.84 25.78 -23.80
CA ALA A 35 25.57 25.77 -23.09
C ALA A 35 25.52 24.65 -22.04
N PRO A 36 24.91 24.88 -20.86
CA PRO A 36 24.76 23.85 -19.84
C PRO A 36 24.00 22.64 -20.40
N ILE A 37 24.49 21.44 -20.13
CA ILE A 37 23.81 20.20 -20.56
C ILE A 37 22.72 19.87 -19.55
N ARG A 38 21.48 19.80 -20.01
CA ARG A 38 20.35 19.36 -19.18
C ARG A 38 20.35 17.84 -19.08
N ALA A 39 20.38 17.35 -17.85
CA ALA A 39 20.27 15.93 -17.53
C ALA A 39 19.51 15.73 -16.22
N ILE A 40 18.94 14.54 -16.06
CA ILE A 40 18.36 14.04 -14.82
C ILE A 40 19.14 12.79 -14.37
N ILE A 41 19.30 12.60 -13.06
CA ILE A 41 19.93 11.40 -12.53
C ILE A 41 18.84 10.35 -12.32
N LEU A 42 18.95 9.23 -13.07
CA LEU A 42 18.04 8.10 -12.98
C LEU A 42 18.36 7.21 -11.79
N SER A 43 19.66 7.00 -11.54
CA SER A 43 20.16 6.22 -10.40
C SER A 43 21.52 6.77 -9.96
N PRO A 44 21.75 7.03 -8.66
CA PRO A 44 20.77 6.86 -7.58
C PRO A 44 19.66 7.90 -7.58
N SER A 45 18.57 7.63 -6.87
CA SER A 45 17.47 8.59 -6.62
C SER A 45 16.93 8.39 -5.19
N LEU A 46 15.99 9.23 -4.74
CA LEU A 46 15.45 9.18 -3.38
C LEU A 46 14.88 7.79 -3.01
N GLY A 47 14.22 7.11 -3.94
CA GLY A 47 13.71 5.73 -3.76
C GLY A 47 14.63 4.61 -4.28
N THR A 48 15.77 4.92 -4.87
CA THR A 48 16.77 3.93 -5.31
C THR A 48 18.17 4.45 -5.02
N PRO A 49 18.59 4.50 -3.75
CA PRO A 49 19.87 5.08 -3.36
C PRO A 49 21.04 4.19 -3.77
N LEU A 50 22.24 4.77 -3.80
CA LEU A 50 23.46 4.03 -4.03
C LEU A 50 24.11 3.66 -2.69
N VAL A 51 24.25 2.35 -2.45
CA VAL A 51 24.88 1.84 -1.22
C VAL A 51 26.15 1.08 -1.59
N LEU A 52 27.29 1.58 -1.13
CA LEU A 52 28.61 1.07 -1.48
C LEU A 52 29.14 0.14 -0.37
N PRO A 53 29.61 -1.09 -0.67
CA PRO A 53 30.37 -1.91 0.27
C PRO A 53 31.67 -1.28 0.78
N PRO A 54 32.22 -1.85 1.88
CA PRO A 54 33.52 -1.46 2.41
C PRO A 54 34.61 -1.60 1.35
N GLY A 55 35.42 -0.56 1.19
CA GLY A 55 36.58 -0.59 0.29
C GLY A 55 36.25 -0.54 -1.19
N GLN A 56 34.98 -0.35 -1.59
CA GLN A 56 34.65 -0.12 -2.99
C GLN A 56 35.31 1.16 -3.52
N THR A 57 36.06 1.03 -4.61
CA THR A 57 36.85 2.11 -5.21
C THR A 57 36.19 2.76 -6.42
N ARG A 58 35.08 2.21 -6.92
CA ARG A 58 34.34 2.78 -8.05
C ARG A 58 32.85 2.81 -7.80
N CYS A 59 32.17 3.85 -8.26
CA CYS A 59 30.71 3.87 -8.31
C CYS A 59 30.21 4.09 -9.73
N THR A 60 28.93 3.77 -9.93
CA THR A 60 28.23 3.97 -11.20
C THR A 60 26.98 4.81 -10.96
N LEU A 61 26.75 5.79 -11.83
CA LEU A 61 25.53 6.58 -11.92
C LEU A 61 24.91 6.39 -13.31
N PHE A 62 23.60 6.54 -13.39
CA PHE A 62 22.89 6.60 -14.66
C PHE A 62 22.19 7.95 -14.79
N ILE A 63 22.37 8.61 -15.93
CA ILE A 63 21.67 9.85 -16.26
C ILE A 63 20.89 9.69 -17.55
N ALA A 64 19.76 10.39 -17.66
CA ALA A 64 19.16 10.70 -18.96
C ALA A 64 19.50 12.14 -19.31
N ALA A 65 19.93 12.38 -20.55
CA ALA A 65 20.32 13.71 -21.01
C ALA A 65 19.62 14.11 -22.31
N GLU A 66 19.52 15.41 -22.53
CA GLU A 66 18.96 16.00 -23.74
C GLU A 66 19.75 15.63 -25.01
N ALA A 67 19.13 15.83 -26.19
CA ALA A 67 19.70 15.42 -27.48
C ALA A 67 21.13 15.95 -27.72
N MET A 68 21.39 17.19 -27.31
CA MET A 68 22.68 17.84 -27.54
C MET A 68 23.84 17.17 -26.77
N ALA A 69 23.54 16.42 -25.71
CA ALA A 69 24.55 15.67 -24.96
C ALA A 69 25.29 14.67 -25.84
N GLU A 70 24.63 14.04 -26.81
CA GLU A 70 25.26 13.06 -27.72
C GLU A 70 26.42 13.70 -28.50
N HIS A 71 26.19 14.90 -29.03
CA HIS A 71 27.20 15.67 -29.74
C HIS A 71 28.35 16.08 -28.80
N TYR A 72 28.01 16.66 -27.64
CA TYR A 72 29.00 17.21 -26.73
C TYR A 72 29.84 16.16 -26.01
N PHE A 73 29.24 15.03 -25.66
CA PHE A 73 29.94 13.92 -25.01
C PHE A 73 30.85 13.16 -25.99
N GLY A 74 30.85 13.53 -27.27
CA GLY A 74 31.71 12.93 -28.28
C GLY A 74 31.33 11.50 -28.59
N VAL A 75 30.03 11.19 -28.60
CA VAL A 75 29.52 9.89 -29.03
C VAL A 75 29.87 9.70 -30.50
N GLY A 76 30.74 8.72 -30.78
CA GLY A 76 31.21 8.40 -32.11
C GLY A 76 30.54 7.17 -32.73
N ASN A 77 31.15 6.64 -33.78
CA ASN A 77 30.78 5.31 -34.27
C ASN A 77 31.14 4.25 -33.22
N PRO A 78 30.33 3.20 -33.05
CA PRO A 78 30.59 2.14 -32.07
C PRO A 78 31.96 1.51 -32.31
N VAL A 79 32.84 1.56 -31.31
CA VAL A 79 34.21 1.03 -31.40
C VAL A 79 34.20 -0.51 -31.43
N MET A 80 33.21 -1.13 -30.77
CA MET A 80 32.76 -2.51 -30.99
C MET A 80 31.26 -2.61 -30.67
N PRO A 81 30.41 -3.15 -31.56
CA PRO A 81 29.00 -3.35 -31.24
C PRO A 81 28.88 -4.53 -30.27
N VAL A 82 28.72 -4.25 -28.98
CA VAL A 82 28.07 -5.22 -28.09
C VAL A 82 26.57 -5.07 -28.33
N GLU A 83 26.05 -5.76 -29.35
CA GLU A 83 24.60 -5.85 -29.53
C GLU A 83 24.04 -6.76 -28.43
N TYR A 84 23.49 -6.13 -27.38
CA TYR A 84 22.71 -6.83 -26.37
C TYR A 84 21.28 -6.31 -26.46
N TYR A 85 20.34 -7.19 -26.84
CA TYR A 85 18.95 -6.85 -27.16
C TYR A 85 18.80 -5.73 -28.23
N GLY A 86 19.69 -5.69 -29.23
CA GLY A 86 19.63 -4.71 -30.33
C GLY A 86 20.02 -3.28 -29.94
N ARG A 87 20.71 -3.08 -28.81
CA ARG A 87 21.19 -1.76 -28.36
C ARG A 87 22.67 -1.57 -28.68
N LYS A 88 23.02 -0.36 -29.15
CA LYS A 88 24.41 0.05 -29.35
C LYS A 88 24.92 0.73 -28.09
N ILE A 89 25.98 0.18 -27.50
CA ILE A 89 26.71 0.79 -26.38
C ILE A 89 27.91 1.53 -26.98
N ILE A 90 28.04 2.82 -26.68
CA ILE A 90 29.07 3.68 -27.29
C ILE A 90 29.78 4.46 -26.20
N GLU A 91 31.11 4.41 -26.19
CA GLU A 91 31.91 5.23 -25.29
C GLU A 91 31.79 6.72 -25.65
N ALA A 92 31.45 7.53 -24.66
CA ALA A 92 31.30 8.97 -24.74
C ALA A 92 32.65 9.62 -24.35
N LYS A 93 33.53 9.76 -25.34
CA LYS A 93 34.95 10.16 -25.14
C LYS A 93 35.14 11.46 -24.36
N TYR A 94 34.22 12.40 -24.50
CA TYR A 94 34.27 13.70 -23.84
C TYR A 94 33.27 13.85 -22.70
N GLY A 95 32.48 12.82 -22.42
CA GLY A 95 31.57 12.76 -21.27
C GLY A 95 32.23 13.15 -19.94
N PRO A 96 33.45 12.67 -19.61
CA PRO A 96 34.13 13.02 -18.36
C PRO A 96 34.26 14.53 -18.10
N VAL A 97 34.46 15.33 -19.14
CA VAL A 97 34.56 16.81 -19.04
C VAL A 97 33.27 17.42 -18.52
N PHE A 98 32.13 16.92 -19.00
CA PHE A 98 30.81 17.41 -18.59
C PHE A 98 30.40 16.86 -17.22
N VAL A 99 30.83 15.64 -16.87
CA VAL A 99 30.67 15.12 -15.52
C VAL A 99 31.40 16.01 -14.52
N ASP A 100 32.66 16.38 -14.78
CA ASP A 100 33.42 17.28 -13.89
C ASP A 100 32.77 18.66 -13.77
N ARG A 101 32.27 19.19 -14.88
CA ARG A 101 31.59 20.49 -14.92
C ARG A 101 30.31 20.50 -14.10
N HIS A 102 29.45 19.50 -14.26
CA HIS A 102 28.06 19.53 -13.76
C HIS A 102 27.83 18.72 -12.49
N LEU A 103 28.50 17.59 -12.31
CA LEU A 103 28.22 16.71 -11.18
C LEU A 103 28.85 17.29 -9.90
N ARG A 104 28.13 17.19 -8.79
CA ARG A 104 28.59 17.56 -7.45
C ARG A 104 28.24 16.47 -6.45
N VAL A 105 28.98 16.47 -5.34
CA VAL A 105 28.72 15.66 -4.16
C VAL A 105 28.55 16.59 -2.98
N TYR A 106 27.37 16.54 -2.35
CA TYR A 106 27.06 17.34 -1.17
C TYR A 106 26.62 16.44 -0.01
N PRO A 107 26.78 16.87 1.26
CA PRO A 107 26.06 16.25 2.36
C PRO A 107 24.54 16.31 2.11
N ILE A 108 23.79 15.29 2.48
CA ILE A 108 22.34 15.22 2.16
C ILE A 108 21.49 16.30 2.89
N GLN A 109 22.09 17.02 3.83
CA GLN A 109 21.46 18.13 4.55
C GLN A 109 21.17 19.33 3.64
N GLY A 110 21.92 19.54 2.56
CA GLY A 110 21.73 20.69 1.67
C GLY A 110 22.65 20.65 0.45
N LYS A 111 22.24 21.34 -0.61
CA LYS A 111 23.03 21.57 -1.82
C LYS A 111 23.47 23.04 -1.84
N GLU A 112 24.63 23.32 -2.44
CA GLU A 112 25.01 24.72 -2.70
C GLU A 112 24.04 25.34 -3.71
N THR A 113 23.74 26.63 -3.54
CA THR A 113 22.76 27.35 -4.37
C THR A 113 23.37 28.55 -5.09
N ALA A 114 24.55 29.00 -4.67
CA ALA A 114 25.31 30.02 -5.37
C ALA A 114 25.86 29.51 -6.71
N ALA A 115 26.15 30.43 -7.62
CA ALA A 115 26.97 30.12 -8.78
C ALA A 115 28.37 29.84 -8.30
N GLU A 116 28.81 28.60 -8.46
CA GLU A 116 30.14 28.23 -8.02
C GLU A 116 31.21 28.78 -8.99
N PRO A 117 32.34 29.32 -8.47
CA PRO A 117 33.47 29.77 -9.29
C PRO A 117 34.06 28.69 -10.22
N LYS A 118 34.77 29.07 -11.28
CA LYS A 118 35.26 28.16 -12.34
C LYS A 118 36.14 26.99 -11.85
N ASP A 119 36.78 27.12 -10.69
CA ASP A 119 37.67 26.15 -10.04
C ASP A 119 36.96 25.17 -9.08
N THR A 120 35.63 25.22 -9.01
CA THR A 120 34.78 24.37 -8.13
C THR A 120 34.22 23.11 -8.79
N MET A 121 34.77 22.71 -9.96
CA MET A 121 34.41 21.46 -10.64
C MET A 121 34.50 20.23 -9.71
N LEU A 122 33.89 19.10 -10.08
CA LEU A 122 33.81 17.88 -9.25
C LEU A 122 35.14 17.52 -8.57
N PHE A 123 36.26 17.61 -9.31
CA PHE A 123 37.59 17.27 -8.79
C PHE A 123 38.37 18.44 -8.15
N ARG A 124 37.90 19.68 -8.27
CA ARG A 124 38.48 20.88 -7.64
C ARG A 124 40.00 21.04 -7.85
N ASP A 125 40.52 20.59 -8.99
CA ASP A 125 41.96 20.53 -9.26
C ASP A 125 42.51 21.79 -9.95
N GLY A 126 41.64 22.77 -10.22
CA GLY A 126 41.98 24.02 -10.91
C GLY A 126 42.43 23.84 -12.36
N LYS A 127 42.28 22.63 -12.93
CA LYS A 127 42.67 22.30 -14.31
C LYS A 127 41.43 21.85 -15.06
N ALA A 128 41.20 22.39 -16.26
CA ALA A 128 40.01 22.04 -17.04
C ALA A 128 39.92 20.53 -17.35
N ALA A 129 39.14 19.80 -16.53
CA ALA A 129 38.76 18.39 -16.68
C ALA A 129 39.89 17.35 -16.83
N SER A 130 41.15 17.73 -16.61
CA SER A 130 42.29 16.82 -16.84
C SER A 130 42.22 15.59 -15.96
N ARG A 131 41.88 15.76 -14.67
CA ARG A 131 41.70 14.64 -13.75
C ARG A 131 40.51 13.78 -14.13
N ALA A 132 39.38 14.39 -14.46
CA ALA A 132 38.17 13.67 -14.83
C ALA A 132 38.38 12.73 -16.02
N MET A 133 39.14 13.16 -17.03
CA MET A 133 39.49 12.32 -18.20
C MET A 133 40.30 11.07 -17.84
N GLU A 134 40.99 11.04 -16.69
CA GLU A 134 41.74 9.87 -16.22
C GLU A 134 40.87 8.90 -15.40
N VAL A 135 39.91 9.43 -14.64
CA VAL A 135 39.25 8.71 -13.53
C VAL A 135 37.74 8.54 -13.69
N VAL A 136 37.14 9.19 -14.69
CA VAL A 136 35.73 9.05 -15.04
C VAL A 136 35.61 8.40 -16.41
N LYS A 137 34.66 7.48 -16.55
CA LYS A 137 34.30 6.87 -17.83
C LYS A 137 32.82 7.02 -18.07
N VAL A 138 32.45 7.29 -19.33
CA VAL A 138 31.06 7.54 -19.71
C VAL A 138 30.71 6.73 -20.95
N TRP A 139 29.54 6.10 -20.93
CA TRP A 139 29.00 5.36 -22.07
C TRP A 139 27.56 5.75 -22.31
N GLN A 140 27.18 5.96 -23.57
CA GLN A 140 25.79 5.92 -23.97
C GLN A 140 25.35 4.46 -24.04
N VAL A 141 24.39 4.09 -23.18
CA VAL A 141 23.93 2.69 -23.01
C VAL A 141 22.55 2.44 -23.62
N GLY A 142 21.88 3.48 -24.11
CA GLY A 142 20.63 3.35 -24.86
C GLY A 142 19.88 4.66 -25.04
N GLN A 143 18.69 4.56 -25.63
CA GLN A 143 17.72 5.64 -25.68
C GLN A 143 16.93 5.70 -24.37
N PHE A 144 16.55 6.91 -23.96
CA PHE A 144 15.64 7.13 -22.85
C PHE A 144 14.20 6.88 -23.32
N ARG A 145 13.72 5.67 -23.04
CA ARG A 145 12.38 5.19 -23.40
C ARG A 145 11.92 4.14 -22.38
N GLY A 146 10.63 3.85 -22.36
CA GLY A 146 10.09 2.81 -21.48
C GLY A 146 10.70 1.44 -21.77
N GLY A 147 10.89 0.64 -20.72
CA GLY A 147 11.45 -0.71 -20.74
C GLY A 147 12.80 -0.82 -20.03
N LEU A 148 13.53 -1.88 -20.37
CA LEU A 148 14.77 -2.28 -19.70
C LEU A 148 15.87 -1.20 -19.78
N MET A 149 16.62 -0.99 -18.71
CA MET A 149 17.88 -0.23 -18.67
C MET A 149 19.04 -1.22 -18.49
N VAL A 150 20.13 -1.00 -19.23
CA VAL A 150 21.33 -1.87 -19.19
C VAL A 150 22.58 -1.04 -18.90
N ASN A 151 23.62 -1.67 -18.38
CA ASN A 151 24.95 -1.08 -18.25
C ASN A 151 25.80 -1.30 -19.53
N HIS A 152 27.03 -0.79 -19.53
CA HIS A 152 28.01 -0.84 -20.60
C HIS A 152 28.45 -2.27 -20.95
N ARG A 153 28.14 -3.24 -20.09
CA ARG A 153 28.37 -4.67 -20.32
C ARG A 153 27.13 -5.38 -20.88
N GLY A 154 26.05 -4.65 -21.13
CA GLY A 154 24.76 -5.18 -21.55
C GLY A 154 23.98 -5.86 -20.41
N GLU A 155 24.41 -5.76 -19.16
CA GLU A 155 23.68 -6.37 -18.05
C GLU A 155 22.46 -5.52 -17.68
N PRO A 156 21.28 -6.13 -17.42
CA PRO A 156 20.09 -5.41 -17.00
C PRO A 156 20.25 -4.88 -15.57
N VAL A 157 19.90 -3.61 -15.36
CA VAL A 157 20.08 -2.91 -14.07
C VAL A 157 18.81 -2.26 -13.53
N ALA A 158 17.85 -1.89 -14.38
CA ALA A 158 16.59 -1.31 -13.95
C ALA A 158 15.54 -1.39 -15.07
N ILE A 159 14.31 -0.95 -14.78
CA ILE A 159 13.24 -0.75 -15.77
C ILE A 159 12.64 0.65 -15.55
N ILE A 160 12.27 1.31 -16.65
CA ILE A 160 11.58 2.61 -16.65
C ILE A 160 10.21 2.41 -17.27
N ARG A 161 9.14 2.96 -16.66
CA ARG A 161 7.81 2.91 -17.26
C ARG A 161 7.69 3.83 -18.48
N PRO A 162 6.93 3.44 -19.52
CA PRO A 162 6.60 4.35 -20.61
C PRO A 162 5.97 5.67 -20.14
N GLU A 163 5.12 5.63 -19.12
CA GLU A 163 4.44 6.79 -18.53
C GLU A 163 5.45 7.75 -17.87
N THR A 164 6.47 7.22 -17.19
CA THR A 164 7.53 8.01 -16.56
C THR A 164 8.34 8.80 -17.59
N VAL A 165 8.57 8.24 -18.78
CA VAL A 165 9.28 8.97 -19.86
C VAL A 165 8.51 10.22 -20.29
N GLY A 166 7.18 10.19 -20.24
CA GLY A 166 6.33 11.35 -20.55
C GLY A 166 6.55 12.54 -19.60
N LEU A 167 6.95 12.28 -18.35
CA LEU A 167 7.26 13.31 -17.35
C LEU A 167 8.60 14.02 -17.67
N TYR A 168 9.51 13.34 -18.37
CA TYR A 168 10.86 13.82 -18.69
C TYR A 168 11.08 13.98 -20.20
N LYS A 169 10.10 14.56 -20.90
CA LYS A 169 10.01 14.63 -22.38
C LYS A 169 11.21 15.25 -23.12
N ASP A 170 12.04 16.04 -22.43
CA ASP A 170 13.21 16.71 -23.03
C ASP A 170 14.44 15.78 -23.08
N MET A 171 14.40 14.61 -22.44
CA MET A 171 15.50 13.66 -22.36
C MET A 171 15.45 12.64 -23.51
N THR A 172 16.62 12.22 -24.01
CA THR A 172 16.70 11.39 -25.24
C THR A 172 17.55 10.13 -25.09
N HIS A 173 18.64 10.20 -24.35
CA HIS A 173 19.63 9.14 -24.25
C HIS A 173 20.01 8.87 -22.81
N VAL A 174 20.29 7.60 -22.50
CA VAL A 174 20.76 7.15 -21.20
C VAL A 174 22.27 6.97 -21.25
N TYR A 175 22.95 7.54 -20.27
CA TYR A 175 24.38 7.41 -20.08
C TYR A 175 24.70 6.74 -18.75
N GLU A 176 25.65 5.82 -18.77
CA GLU A 176 26.31 5.30 -17.58
C GLU A 176 27.59 6.09 -17.33
N ILE A 177 27.81 6.48 -16.07
CA ILE A 177 28.99 7.20 -15.59
C ILE A 177 29.65 6.34 -14.51
N GLU A 178 30.87 5.86 -14.76
CA GLU A 178 31.71 5.21 -13.76
C GLU A 178 32.74 6.22 -13.22
N ILE A 179 32.86 6.32 -11.89
CA ILE A 179 33.78 7.26 -11.22
C ILE A 179 34.72 6.49 -10.30
N ASP A 180 36.02 6.78 -10.35
CA ASP A 180 36.99 6.32 -9.35
C ASP A 180 36.90 7.14 -8.05
N LEU A 181 36.32 6.52 -7.03
CA LEU A 181 36.09 7.09 -5.70
C LEU A 181 37.39 7.31 -4.92
N ALA A 182 38.49 6.63 -5.24
CA ALA A 182 39.75 6.81 -4.54
C ALA A 182 40.31 8.24 -4.75
N THR A 183 39.87 8.88 -5.84
CA THR A 183 40.39 10.16 -6.32
C THR A 183 39.40 11.31 -6.19
N LEU A 184 38.15 10.99 -5.84
CA LEU A 184 37.05 11.94 -5.74
C LEU A 184 37.16 12.77 -4.43
N PRO A 185 37.23 14.11 -4.51
CA PRO A 185 37.15 14.95 -3.32
C PRO A 185 35.79 14.80 -2.65
N GLY A 186 35.75 14.75 -1.32
CA GLY A 186 34.49 14.59 -0.59
C GLY A 186 33.76 13.29 -0.96
N LYS A 187 34.50 12.22 -1.27
CA LYS A 187 33.95 10.91 -1.61
C LYS A 187 32.95 10.44 -0.55
N PRO A 188 31.96 9.59 -0.90
CA PRO A 188 31.04 9.03 0.07
C PRO A 188 31.78 8.29 1.20
N GLU A 189 31.41 8.58 2.44
CA GLU A 189 32.02 8.00 3.64
C GLU A 189 30.97 7.27 4.50
N PRO A 190 31.38 6.41 5.45
CA PRO A 190 30.42 5.61 6.21
C PRO A 190 29.52 6.35 7.18
N THR A 191 29.93 7.54 7.62
CA THR A 191 29.26 8.30 8.69
C THR A 191 28.34 9.40 8.17
N VAL A 192 28.45 9.74 6.88
CA VAL A 192 27.73 10.85 6.26
C VAL A 192 27.00 10.34 5.01
N MET A 193 25.68 10.49 5.03
CA MET A 193 24.85 10.33 3.84
C MET A 193 25.09 11.54 2.92
N HIS A 194 25.52 11.28 1.69
CA HIS A 194 25.74 12.29 0.66
C HIS A 194 24.62 12.24 -0.37
N THR A 195 24.58 13.25 -1.25
CA THR A 195 23.78 13.26 -2.47
C THR A 195 24.66 13.64 -3.64
N PHE A 196 24.47 12.97 -4.77
CA PHE A 196 24.90 13.52 -6.05
C PHE A 196 23.93 14.62 -6.49
N ALA A 197 24.41 15.55 -7.30
CA ALA A 197 23.58 16.58 -7.91
C ALA A 197 24.14 16.98 -9.29
N TRP A 198 23.30 17.01 -10.32
CA TRP A 198 23.69 17.49 -11.66
C TRP A 198 23.36 18.98 -11.80
N MET A 199 24.33 19.84 -11.50
CA MET A 199 24.13 21.27 -11.34
C MET A 199 24.19 22.03 -12.68
N VAL A 200 23.18 22.87 -12.91
CA VAL A 200 23.06 23.79 -14.04
C VAL A 200 22.63 25.18 -13.55
N PRO A 201 22.92 26.26 -14.30
CA PRO A 201 22.41 27.59 -13.98
C PRO A 201 20.88 27.63 -13.98
N VAL A 202 20.29 28.38 -13.04
CA VAL A 202 18.84 28.63 -13.01
C VAL A 202 18.46 29.54 -14.20
N PRO A 203 17.52 29.13 -15.07
CA PRO A 203 17.09 29.97 -16.18
C PRO A 203 16.44 31.28 -15.68
N SER A 204 16.64 32.40 -16.38
CA SER A 204 16.15 33.72 -15.97
C SER A 204 14.65 33.77 -15.71
N ARG A 205 13.86 32.93 -16.41
CA ARG A 205 12.40 32.81 -16.21
C ARG A 205 12.03 32.25 -14.83
N TYR A 206 12.86 31.38 -14.23
CA TYR A 206 12.64 30.80 -12.90
C TYR A 206 13.27 31.65 -11.80
N ALA A 207 14.35 32.37 -12.07
CA ALA A 207 15.08 33.14 -11.05
C ALA A 207 14.21 34.18 -10.29
N GLN A 208 13.08 34.59 -10.87
CA GLN A 208 12.12 35.51 -10.27
C GLN A 208 11.08 34.83 -9.35
N ARG A 209 11.04 33.50 -9.32
CA ARG A 209 10.07 32.75 -8.52
C ARG A 209 10.41 32.78 -7.03
N PRO A 210 9.42 32.88 -6.12
CA PRO A 210 9.65 32.86 -4.68
C PRO A 210 10.41 31.61 -4.19
N GLU A 211 10.11 30.44 -4.74
CA GLU A 211 10.63 29.14 -4.31
C GLU A 211 12.13 28.97 -4.59
N VAL A 212 12.65 29.70 -5.58
CA VAL A 212 14.06 29.68 -6.01
C VAL A 212 14.72 31.06 -5.92
N LYS A 213 14.12 32.00 -5.19
CA LYS A 213 14.69 33.34 -5.02
C LYS A 213 16.07 33.25 -4.37
N GLY A 214 17.08 33.83 -5.02
CA GLY A 214 18.47 33.78 -4.56
C GLY A 214 19.22 32.50 -4.94
N VAL A 215 18.57 31.54 -5.58
CA VAL A 215 19.22 30.35 -6.13
C VAL A 215 19.76 30.68 -7.52
N GLN A 216 21.06 30.47 -7.71
CA GLN A 216 21.76 30.73 -8.97
C GLN A 216 22.05 29.44 -9.74
N THR A 217 22.23 28.31 -9.04
CA THR A 217 22.41 26.98 -9.61
C THR A 217 21.49 25.94 -8.96
N TRP A 218 21.07 24.94 -9.71
CA TRP A 218 20.15 23.87 -9.27
C TRP A 218 20.28 22.62 -10.14
N GLU A 219 19.49 21.59 -9.88
CA GLU A 219 19.36 20.47 -10.82
C GLU A 219 18.29 20.75 -11.87
N TYR A 220 18.50 20.32 -13.12
CA TYR A 220 17.43 20.40 -14.12
C TYR A 220 16.21 19.55 -13.70
N GLN A 221 16.42 18.48 -12.94
CA GLN A 221 15.34 17.69 -12.35
C GLN A 221 14.50 18.50 -11.34
N ASP A 222 15.09 19.47 -10.63
CA ASP A 222 14.34 20.39 -9.76
C ASP A 222 13.37 21.26 -10.57
N GLN A 223 13.76 21.63 -11.80
CA GLN A 223 12.87 22.31 -12.74
C GLN A 223 11.66 21.44 -13.09
N VAL A 224 11.90 20.18 -13.45
CA VAL A 224 10.84 19.24 -13.83
C VAL A 224 9.86 19.05 -12.67
N ILE A 225 10.38 18.93 -11.45
CA ILE A 225 9.57 18.85 -10.23
C ILE A 225 8.75 20.13 -10.03
N LEU A 226 9.35 21.31 -10.16
CA LEU A 226 8.62 22.57 -10.03
C LEU A 226 7.54 22.75 -11.10
N ASP A 227 7.84 22.43 -12.36
CA ASP A 227 6.88 22.48 -13.46
C ASP A 227 5.72 21.49 -13.23
N PHE A 228 6.02 20.30 -12.70
CA PHE A 228 5.02 19.32 -12.29
C PHE A 228 4.12 19.85 -11.17
N LEU A 229 4.70 20.38 -10.09
CA LEU A 229 3.96 20.93 -8.95
C LEU A 229 3.10 22.14 -9.35
N ASP A 230 3.59 22.98 -10.27
CA ASP A 230 2.79 24.06 -10.85
C ASP A 230 1.61 23.54 -11.67
N ALA A 231 1.80 22.46 -12.41
CA ALA A 231 0.72 21.82 -13.18
C ALA A 231 -0.34 21.22 -12.25
N GLN A 232 0.09 20.62 -11.12
CA GLN A 232 -0.81 20.18 -10.06
C GLN A 232 -1.62 21.37 -9.52
N ALA A 233 -0.95 22.44 -9.08
CA ALA A 233 -1.62 23.65 -8.58
C ALA A 233 -2.55 24.32 -9.62
N LYS A 234 -2.26 24.26 -10.93
CA LYS A 234 -3.15 24.83 -11.97
C LYS A 234 -4.36 23.95 -12.29
N SER A 235 -4.25 22.63 -12.12
CA SER A 235 -5.39 21.71 -12.24
C SER A 235 -6.51 22.08 -11.27
N GLU A 236 -6.17 22.75 -10.16
CA GLU A 236 -7.09 23.37 -9.20
C GLU A 236 -8.10 24.33 -9.84
N GLU A 237 -7.62 25.28 -10.64
CA GLU A 237 -8.44 26.32 -11.25
C GLU A 237 -9.36 25.76 -12.35
N GLN A 238 -8.94 24.68 -13.01
CA GLN A 238 -9.63 24.14 -14.19
C GLN A 238 -10.58 22.98 -13.86
N ASN A 239 -10.25 22.17 -12.86
CA ASN A 239 -10.96 20.92 -12.55
C ASN A 239 -11.50 20.84 -11.11
N GLY A 240 -11.33 21.90 -10.29
CA GLY A 240 -11.78 21.93 -8.89
C GLY A 240 -11.02 20.97 -7.96
N GLN A 241 -9.78 20.62 -8.30
CA GLN A 241 -8.90 19.76 -7.50
C GLN A 241 -7.93 20.62 -6.69
N ASN A 242 -8.17 20.89 -5.41
CA ASN A 242 -7.18 21.70 -4.67
C ASN A 242 -6.01 20.85 -4.21
N HIS A 243 -4.87 21.51 -4.04
CA HIS A 243 -3.65 20.95 -3.49
C HIS A 243 -3.30 21.62 -2.16
N SER A 244 -2.27 21.08 -1.49
CA SER A 244 -1.65 21.77 -0.35
C SER A 244 -1.28 23.20 -0.76
N PRO A 245 -1.48 24.21 0.09
CA PRO A 245 -1.18 25.61 -0.24
C PRO A 245 0.31 25.84 -0.53
N ARG A 246 1.19 24.92 -0.12
CA ARG A 246 2.62 24.92 -0.40
C ARG A 246 3.15 23.49 -0.54
N PHE A 247 4.10 23.29 -1.45
CA PHE A 247 4.79 22.02 -1.67
C PHE A 247 6.18 22.01 -0.99
N TYR A 248 6.18 21.86 0.34
CA TYR A 248 7.38 21.87 1.18
C TYR A 248 7.38 20.62 2.07
N GLU A 249 8.56 20.21 2.54
CA GLU A 249 8.67 19.11 3.50
C GLU A 249 7.82 19.39 4.76
N TYR A 250 7.13 18.37 5.25
CA TYR A 250 6.55 18.36 6.59
C TYR A 250 7.63 18.16 7.65
N ASP A 251 7.48 18.80 8.80
CA ASP A 251 8.31 18.53 9.98
C ASP A 251 7.82 17.27 10.71
N VAL A 252 8.19 16.10 10.20
CA VAL A 252 7.71 14.79 10.68
C VAL A 252 8.08 14.49 12.14
N THR A 253 9.06 15.21 12.70
CA THR A 253 9.43 15.12 14.13
C THR A 253 8.34 15.69 15.04
N LYS A 254 7.47 16.56 14.51
CA LYS A 254 6.34 17.16 15.20
C LYS A 254 5.02 16.49 14.85
N ALA A 255 5.04 15.31 14.21
CA ALA A 255 3.81 14.60 13.90
C ALA A 255 3.11 14.14 15.19
N THR A 256 1.80 14.34 15.21
CA THR A 256 0.92 14.01 16.33
C THR A 256 -0.21 13.12 15.85
N THR A 257 -0.99 12.63 16.80
CA THR A 257 -2.22 11.85 16.58
C THR A 257 -3.35 12.72 15.98
N PHE A 258 -3.41 14.02 16.28
CA PHE A 258 -4.59 14.85 16.00
C PHE A 258 -4.45 15.85 14.85
N ALA A 259 -3.23 16.08 14.38
CA ALA A 259 -2.96 17.12 13.40
C ALA A 259 -1.81 16.73 12.48
N LEU A 260 -1.90 17.23 11.24
CA LEU A 260 -0.79 17.17 10.32
C LEU A 260 0.44 17.83 10.96
N PRO A 261 1.63 17.25 10.81
CA PRO A 261 2.86 17.97 11.13
C PRO A 261 2.88 19.31 10.37
N PRO A 262 3.47 20.37 10.94
CA PRO A 262 3.56 21.65 10.25
C PRO A 262 4.46 21.53 9.01
N LEU A 263 4.06 22.22 7.93
CA LEU A 263 4.94 22.42 6.77
C LEU A 263 6.13 23.30 7.18
N LYS A 264 7.31 22.95 6.68
CA LYS A 264 8.48 23.83 6.79
C LYS A 264 8.29 25.05 5.91
N THR A 265 8.89 26.17 6.30
CA THR A 265 8.61 27.49 5.71
C THR A 265 9.76 28.08 4.90
N ASP A 266 10.96 27.48 4.98
CA ASP A 266 12.14 27.95 4.27
C ASP A 266 12.33 27.23 2.92
N THR A 267 12.90 27.94 1.95
CA THR A 267 13.10 27.45 0.57
C THR A 267 14.09 26.28 0.47
N ALA A 268 14.88 26.00 1.51
CA ALA A 268 15.79 24.85 1.54
C ALA A 268 15.03 23.52 1.73
N HIS A 269 13.78 23.59 2.21
CA HIS A 269 12.89 22.45 2.40
C HIS A 269 11.78 22.34 1.35
N ARG A 270 11.93 23.00 0.19
CA ARG A 270 11.06 22.73 -0.96
C ARG A 270 11.22 21.28 -1.44
N LEU A 271 10.18 20.72 -2.05
CA LEU A 271 10.29 19.41 -2.72
C LEU A 271 11.24 19.54 -3.92
N MET A 272 12.27 18.69 -3.99
CA MET A 272 13.29 18.74 -5.04
C MET A 272 13.96 17.38 -5.19
N ALA A 273 14.79 17.21 -6.22
CA ALA A 273 15.44 15.93 -6.50
C ALA A 273 16.49 15.62 -5.42
N TRP A 274 16.71 14.34 -5.13
CA TRP A 274 17.81 13.90 -4.26
C TRP A 274 18.33 12.56 -4.78
N HIS A 275 19.64 12.36 -4.69
CA HIS A 275 20.34 11.21 -5.26
C HIS A 275 21.28 10.61 -4.22
N PRO A 276 20.73 9.94 -3.17
CA PRO A 276 21.48 9.59 -1.98
C PRO A 276 22.56 8.55 -2.26
N VAL A 277 23.70 8.71 -1.59
CA VAL A 277 24.82 7.77 -1.64
C VAL A 277 25.48 7.64 -0.27
N ILE A 278 25.77 6.40 0.12
CA ILE A 278 26.48 6.10 1.37
C ILE A 278 27.37 4.87 1.23
N GLN A 279 28.53 4.90 1.89
CA GLN A 279 29.35 3.70 2.08
C GLN A 279 28.94 2.97 3.36
N LYS A 280 28.85 1.65 3.36
CA LYS A 280 28.54 0.87 4.56
C LYS A 280 29.79 0.09 5.01
N GLN A 281 29.81 -0.26 6.29
CA GLN A 281 30.96 -0.95 6.92
C GLN A 281 30.84 -2.48 6.87
N ASN A 282 29.64 -3.01 6.65
CA ASN A 282 29.39 -4.45 6.62
C ASN A 282 29.59 -5.01 5.21
N LYS A 283 30.11 -6.23 5.08
CA LYS A 283 30.27 -6.91 3.77
C LYS A 283 28.94 -7.38 3.16
N THR A 284 27.92 -7.47 3.98
CA THR A 284 26.54 -7.85 3.67
C THR A 284 25.63 -6.87 4.40
N LEU A 285 24.57 -6.42 3.75
CA LEU A 285 23.57 -5.55 4.33
C LEU A 285 22.62 -6.37 5.21
N LYS A 286 22.31 -5.85 6.40
CA LYS A 286 21.08 -6.18 7.12
C LYS A 286 19.93 -5.42 6.47
N LEU A 287 18.88 -6.12 6.08
CA LEU A 287 17.80 -5.56 5.27
C LEU A 287 16.53 -5.46 6.11
N GLY A 288 16.02 -4.25 6.29
CA GLY A 288 14.65 -4.04 6.74
C GLY A 288 13.69 -4.12 5.54
N HIS A 289 12.50 -4.65 5.76
CA HIS A 289 11.44 -4.71 4.74
C HIS A 289 10.09 -4.31 5.33
N LEU A 290 9.51 -3.27 4.75
CA LEU A 290 8.14 -2.81 5.02
C LEU A 290 7.30 -2.92 3.74
N SER A 291 6.01 -3.11 3.91
CA SER A 291 5.04 -3.13 2.82
C SER A 291 3.68 -2.73 3.38
N ASP A 292 2.74 -2.36 2.53
CA ASP A 292 1.35 -2.09 2.93
C ASP A 292 1.32 -1.05 4.05
N VAL A 293 1.95 0.10 3.82
CA VAL A 293 2.13 1.11 4.86
C VAL A 293 0.98 2.11 4.89
N HIS A 294 0.22 2.26 3.81
CA HIS A 294 -1.08 2.92 3.74
C HIS A 294 -1.16 4.22 4.55
N VAL A 295 -0.29 5.19 4.26
CA VAL A 295 -0.39 6.53 4.85
C VAL A 295 -1.73 7.13 4.41
N ASP A 296 -2.58 7.47 5.39
CA ASP A 296 -3.87 8.14 5.17
C ASP A 296 -4.08 9.23 6.23
N VAL A 297 -3.97 10.50 5.84
CA VAL A 297 -4.22 11.63 6.76
C VAL A 297 -5.65 11.70 7.28
N ARG A 298 -6.61 10.94 6.70
CA ARG A 298 -7.94 10.78 7.28
C ARG A 298 -7.89 10.24 8.70
N HIS A 299 -6.87 9.45 9.06
CA HIS A 299 -6.69 8.99 10.44
C HIS A 299 -6.62 10.13 11.45
N LEU A 300 -6.04 11.27 11.06
CA LEU A 300 -5.95 12.46 11.92
C LEU A 300 -7.33 13.11 12.11
N ALA A 301 -8.18 13.10 11.09
CA ALA A 301 -9.54 13.61 11.18
C ALA A 301 -10.43 12.70 12.04
N LEU A 302 -10.35 11.39 11.83
CA LEU A 302 -11.10 10.37 12.58
C LEU A 302 -10.85 10.45 14.09
N GLN A 303 -9.63 10.81 14.49
CA GLN A 303 -9.27 10.92 15.91
C GLN A 303 -9.87 12.12 16.64
N LYS A 304 -10.48 13.08 15.94
CA LYS A 304 -11.13 14.24 16.59
C LYS A 304 -12.47 13.89 17.23
N SER A 305 -13.14 12.86 16.75
CA SER A 305 -14.48 12.46 17.20
C SER A 305 -14.43 11.32 18.22
N PRO A 306 -15.30 11.31 19.25
CA PRO A 306 -15.39 10.18 20.18
C PRO A 306 -15.98 8.92 19.54
N ALA A 307 -16.74 9.05 18.43
CA ALA A 307 -17.32 7.98 17.60
C ALA A 307 -17.74 6.71 18.36
N CYS A 308 -18.39 6.82 19.54
CA CYS A 308 -18.57 5.69 20.46
C CYS A 308 -19.95 5.27 20.89
N LEU A 309 -20.71 6.26 21.30
CA LEU A 309 -22.12 6.17 21.60
C LEU A 309 -22.73 7.47 21.07
N ILE A 310 -23.93 7.76 21.54
CA ILE A 310 -24.66 8.98 21.25
C ILE A 310 -23.94 10.18 21.90
N GLU A 311 -23.63 11.21 21.12
CA GLU A 311 -23.11 12.50 21.62
C GLU A 311 -24.24 13.37 22.18
N ALA A 312 -23.93 14.19 23.18
CA ALA A 312 -24.79 15.25 23.70
C ALA A 312 -24.91 16.42 22.71
N THR A 313 -25.81 17.36 23.00
CA THR A 313 -26.11 18.51 22.12
C THR A 313 -24.92 19.43 21.87
N ASP A 314 -23.92 19.48 22.75
CA ASP A 314 -22.69 20.28 22.64
C ASP A 314 -21.49 19.51 22.07
N GLY A 315 -21.66 18.23 21.70
CA GLY A 315 -20.60 17.38 21.17
C GLY A 315 -19.74 16.70 22.22
N THR A 316 -20.06 16.89 23.49
CA THR A 316 -19.51 16.04 24.55
C THR A 316 -20.20 14.67 24.53
N PRO A 317 -19.54 13.61 25.03
CA PRO A 317 -20.23 12.35 25.30
C PRO A 317 -21.44 12.58 26.24
N MET A 318 -22.60 11.99 25.95
CA MET A 318 -23.78 12.09 26.84
C MET A 318 -23.39 11.71 28.29
N PRO A 319 -23.86 12.40 29.33
CA PRO A 319 -23.55 12.05 30.71
C PRO A 319 -23.79 10.56 30.99
N GLY A 320 -22.80 9.91 31.60
CA GLY A 320 -22.79 8.46 31.83
C GLY A 320 -22.22 7.63 30.69
N THR A 321 -21.99 8.17 29.49
CA THR A 321 -21.25 7.49 28.40
C THR A 321 -19.85 7.10 28.91
N PRO A 322 -19.35 5.88 28.62
CA PRO A 322 -17.98 5.50 28.94
C PRO A 322 -16.98 6.55 28.45
N GLN A 323 -16.12 7.03 29.36
CA GLN A 323 -15.16 8.12 29.08
C GLN A 323 -14.03 7.74 28.10
N THR A 324 -13.97 6.51 27.60
CA THR A 324 -12.89 6.05 26.72
C THR A 324 -12.74 6.96 25.49
N PRO A 325 -11.68 7.77 25.41
CA PRO A 325 -11.40 8.58 24.23
C PRO A 325 -10.94 7.62 23.13
N ARG A 326 -11.67 7.49 22.02
CA ARG A 326 -11.28 6.59 20.91
C ARG A 326 -10.07 7.08 20.11
N ALA A 327 -9.69 8.35 20.28
CA ALA A 327 -8.49 8.91 19.69
C ALA A 327 -7.19 8.19 20.11
N SER A 328 -7.19 7.48 21.24
CA SER A 328 -6.07 6.65 21.68
C SER A 328 -6.15 5.18 21.22
N HIS A 329 -7.07 4.82 20.32
CA HIS A 329 -7.25 3.42 19.88
C HIS A 329 -7.16 3.21 18.35
N LEU A 330 -7.37 4.24 17.53
CA LEU A 330 -7.20 4.15 16.06
C LEU A 330 -5.73 3.88 15.71
N CYS A 331 -5.47 2.84 14.91
CA CYS A 331 -4.14 2.62 14.35
C CYS A 331 -3.85 3.72 13.32
N ASN A 332 -2.89 4.60 13.62
CA ASN A 332 -2.45 5.65 12.70
C ASN A 332 -1.26 5.14 11.89
N SER A 333 -1.48 4.88 10.60
CA SER A 333 -0.49 4.27 9.71
C SER A 333 0.78 5.11 9.59
N PHE A 334 0.67 6.44 9.52
CA PHE A 334 1.86 7.31 9.41
C PHE A 334 2.73 7.26 10.66
N LEU A 335 2.13 7.29 11.85
CA LEU A 335 2.89 7.20 13.10
C LEU A 335 3.55 5.82 13.27
N ALA A 336 2.85 4.75 12.89
CA ALA A 336 3.40 3.40 12.88
C ALA A 336 4.58 3.27 11.90
N LEU A 337 4.43 3.81 10.68
CA LEU A 337 5.49 3.83 9.68
C LEU A 337 6.72 4.61 10.15
N ARG A 338 6.52 5.81 10.72
CA ARG A 338 7.61 6.64 11.24
C ARG A 338 8.41 5.88 12.30
N ASP A 339 7.72 5.29 13.28
CA ASP A 339 8.35 4.54 14.35
C ASP A 339 9.08 3.30 13.85
N LEU A 340 8.50 2.54 12.91
CA LEU A 340 9.20 1.42 12.29
C LEU A 340 10.46 1.87 11.55
N ILE A 341 10.42 2.99 10.82
CA ILE A 341 11.61 3.57 10.17
C ILE A 341 12.67 3.98 11.20
N GLU A 342 12.27 4.61 12.31
CA GLU A 342 13.17 4.98 13.41
C GLU A 342 13.80 3.75 14.08
N GLN A 343 13.02 2.70 14.32
CA GLN A 343 13.51 1.43 14.85
C GLN A 343 14.49 0.74 13.87
N PHE A 344 14.19 0.73 12.57
CA PHE A 344 15.09 0.20 11.55
C PHE A 344 16.35 1.06 11.37
N GLY A 345 16.30 2.35 11.68
CA GLY A 345 17.44 3.27 11.65
C GLY A 345 18.28 3.34 12.94
N GLY A 346 17.86 2.66 14.01
CA GLY A 346 18.52 2.66 15.31
C GLY A 346 19.89 1.96 15.38
N LYS A 347 20.41 1.77 16.60
CA LYS A 347 21.72 1.11 16.80
C LYS A 347 21.57 -0.42 16.73
N GLY A 348 22.26 -1.06 15.78
CA GLY A 348 22.24 -2.53 15.62
C GLY A 348 21.10 -3.07 14.72
N SER A 349 20.34 -2.17 14.10
CA SER A 349 19.20 -2.43 13.23
C SER A 349 19.62 -2.66 11.76
N ALA A 350 18.78 -2.26 10.79
CA ALA A 350 19.03 -2.46 9.37
C ALA A 350 20.12 -1.54 8.81
N ASP A 351 20.90 -2.05 7.86
CA ASP A 351 21.84 -1.25 7.07
C ASP A 351 21.16 -0.53 5.91
N ALA A 352 20.08 -1.11 5.39
CA ALA A 352 19.21 -0.54 4.36
C ALA A 352 17.76 -0.99 4.60
N LEU A 353 16.81 -0.15 4.21
CA LEU A 353 15.38 -0.44 4.26
C LEU A 353 14.84 -0.57 2.84
N VAL A 354 13.96 -1.54 2.61
CA VAL A 354 13.19 -1.67 1.38
C VAL A 354 11.72 -1.55 1.74
N ILE A 355 10.97 -0.69 1.03
CA ILE A 355 9.53 -0.56 1.19
C ILE A 355 8.86 -0.91 -0.14
N THR A 356 7.98 -1.92 -0.14
CA THR A 356 7.33 -2.41 -1.36
C THR A 356 5.89 -1.95 -1.46
N GLY A 357 5.66 -0.81 -2.11
CA GLY A 357 4.33 -0.37 -2.55
C GLY A 357 3.33 -0.07 -1.45
N ASP A 358 2.16 0.42 -1.87
CA ASP A 358 1.05 0.79 -1.00
C ASP A 358 1.50 1.73 0.12
N LEU A 359 2.19 2.79 -0.31
CA LEU A 359 2.71 3.90 0.46
C LEU A 359 1.59 4.78 1.00
N ILE A 360 0.57 4.97 0.18
CA ILE A 360 -0.61 5.79 0.45
C ILE A 360 -1.85 4.94 0.17
N ASP A 361 -3.03 5.34 0.66
CA ASP A 361 -4.27 4.65 0.32
C ASP A 361 -4.87 5.10 -1.03
N PHE A 362 -4.79 6.40 -1.31
CA PHE A 362 -5.27 7.04 -2.52
C PHE A 362 -4.70 8.47 -2.63
N ASN A 363 -4.70 9.02 -3.84
CA ASN A 363 -4.09 10.33 -4.09
C ASN A 363 -4.91 11.53 -3.60
N ARG A 364 -6.23 11.39 -3.33
CA ARG A 364 -7.09 12.49 -2.87
C ARG A 364 -7.46 12.36 -1.41
N ASN A 365 -6.79 13.14 -0.58
CA ASN A 365 -6.78 13.03 0.86
C ASN A 365 -7.73 14.06 1.48
N ILE A 366 -8.33 13.69 2.61
CA ILE A 366 -9.11 14.66 3.38
C ILE A 366 -8.17 15.56 4.18
N VAL A 367 -8.39 16.87 4.16
CA VAL A 367 -7.59 17.82 4.93
C VAL A 367 -8.08 17.82 6.36
N PRO A 368 -7.32 17.29 7.34
CA PRO A 368 -7.84 17.13 8.70
C PRO A 368 -8.22 18.46 9.33
N GLY A 369 -7.50 19.55 9.03
CA GLY A 369 -7.81 20.88 9.56
C GLY A 369 -9.17 21.45 9.14
N GLU A 370 -9.71 20.99 8.01
CA GLU A 370 -10.99 21.44 7.44
C GLU A 370 -12.16 20.55 7.87
N THR A 371 -11.92 19.54 8.70
CA THR A 371 -12.97 18.66 9.22
C THR A 371 -13.47 19.12 10.58
N GLY A 372 -14.78 18.95 10.81
CA GLY A 372 -15.41 19.13 12.11
C GLY A 372 -14.88 18.17 13.19
N ASN A 373 -15.30 18.43 14.43
CA ASN A 373 -14.86 17.69 15.62
C ASN A 373 -15.93 16.70 16.13
N THR A 374 -17.16 16.78 15.61
CA THR A 374 -18.27 15.90 16.00
C THR A 374 -18.55 14.82 14.96
N ILE A 375 -19.19 13.72 15.37
CA ILE A 375 -19.61 12.65 14.44
C ILE A 375 -20.48 13.21 13.32
N ALA A 376 -21.41 14.12 13.65
CA ALA A 376 -22.35 14.68 12.69
C ALA A 376 -21.67 15.51 11.57
N GLU A 377 -20.71 16.36 11.94
CA GLU A 377 -19.95 17.17 10.99
C GLU A 377 -19.11 16.27 10.07
N GLN A 378 -18.32 15.37 10.67
CA GLN A 378 -17.47 14.43 9.94
C GLN A 378 -18.29 13.53 9.00
N TRP A 379 -19.45 13.06 9.43
CA TRP A 379 -20.34 12.24 8.61
C TRP A 379 -20.80 12.97 7.33
N SER A 380 -21.06 14.28 7.41
CA SER A 380 -21.42 15.11 6.26
C SER A 380 -20.22 15.37 5.34
N GLU A 381 -19.06 15.64 5.91
CA GLU A 381 -17.80 15.92 5.21
C GLU A 381 -17.22 14.68 4.53
N PHE A 382 -17.39 13.50 5.13
CA PHE A 382 -16.89 12.24 4.60
C PHE A 382 -17.85 11.64 3.57
N ASN A 383 -18.89 12.40 3.19
CA ASN A 383 -19.70 12.11 2.02
C ASN A 383 -18.94 12.30 0.70
N VAL A 384 -18.04 11.35 0.37
CA VAL A 384 -17.20 11.36 -0.83
C VAL A 384 -17.99 11.67 -2.11
N LEU A 385 -19.15 11.05 -2.37
CA LEU A 385 -19.94 11.37 -3.58
C LEU A 385 -20.32 12.86 -3.68
N ASN A 386 -20.62 13.51 -2.56
CA ASN A 386 -20.97 14.92 -2.50
C ASN A 386 -19.77 15.87 -2.33
N GLN A 387 -18.67 15.38 -1.77
CA GLN A 387 -17.57 16.21 -1.28
C GLN A 387 -16.26 16.01 -2.04
N ILE A 388 -16.12 14.99 -2.90
CA ILE A 388 -14.86 14.74 -3.64
C ILE A 388 -14.45 15.87 -4.60
N ARG A 389 -15.40 16.79 -4.89
CA ARG A 389 -15.19 18.03 -5.65
C ARG A 389 -15.00 19.27 -4.77
N ASN A 390 -15.15 19.13 -3.45
CA ASN A 390 -14.83 20.19 -2.49
C ASN A 390 -13.31 20.20 -2.31
N GLY A 391 -12.63 21.01 -3.13
CA GLY A 391 -11.18 21.07 -3.11
C GLY A 391 -10.61 21.51 -1.76
N LYS A 392 -11.32 22.32 -0.95
CA LYS A 392 -10.82 22.67 0.39
C LYS A 392 -10.70 21.44 1.29
N LEU A 393 -11.65 20.53 1.16
CA LEU A 393 -11.76 19.35 1.99
C LEU A 393 -10.99 18.14 1.43
N TYR A 394 -11.04 17.91 0.13
CA TYR A 394 -10.34 16.79 -0.54
C TYR A 394 -9.22 17.32 -1.43
N GLN A 395 -8.00 17.31 -0.89
CA GLN A 395 -6.79 17.78 -1.57
C GLN A 395 -5.93 16.63 -2.09
N ARG A 396 -5.20 16.85 -3.17
CA ARG A 396 -4.26 15.85 -3.70
C ARG A 396 -2.82 16.07 -3.22
N GLY A 397 -2.15 14.99 -2.81
CA GLY A 397 -0.70 14.94 -2.56
C GLY A 397 -0.26 15.14 -1.11
N ALA A 398 -1.17 15.20 -0.14
CA ALA A 398 -0.80 15.36 1.26
C ALA A 398 -0.05 14.13 1.79
N ASP A 399 -0.53 12.94 1.45
CA ASP A 399 0.10 11.67 1.84
C ASP A 399 1.44 11.47 1.13
N ASP A 400 1.54 11.78 -0.17
CA ASP A 400 2.80 11.76 -0.93
C ASP A 400 3.86 12.67 -0.30
N MET A 401 3.47 13.88 0.10
CA MET A 401 4.37 14.83 0.76
C MET A 401 4.83 14.34 2.13
N LEU A 402 3.97 13.67 2.90
CA LEU A 402 4.34 13.04 4.17
C LEU A 402 5.37 11.92 3.96
N VAL A 403 5.12 11.05 2.97
CA VAL A 403 6.05 9.97 2.61
C VAL A 403 7.40 10.56 2.17
N TYR A 404 7.42 11.54 1.26
CA TYR A 404 8.65 12.21 0.84
C TYR A 404 9.42 12.80 2.03
N SER A 405 8.71 13.48 2.95
CA SER A 405 9.32 14.11 4.13
C SER A 405 9.90 13.09 5.10
N LEU A 406 9.24 11.94 5.25
CA LEU A 406 9.71 10.84 6.09
C LEU A 406 10.94 10.14 5.50
N LEU A 407 11.00 9.97 4.18
CA LEU A 407 12.20 9.48 3.51
C LEU A 407 13.38 10.44 3.73
N ARG A 408 13.15 11.75 3.55
CA ARG A 408 14.16 12.78 3.84
C ARG A 408 14.65 12.71 5.28
N HIS A 409 13.76 12.47 6.24
CA HIS A 409 14.13 12.23 7.63
C HIS A 409 15.02 10.98 7.81
N ALA A 410 14.66 9.84 7.20
CA ALA A 410 15.46 8.62 7.24
C ALA A 410 16.89 8.83 6.72
N TYR A 411 17.04 9.57 5.61
CA TYR A 411 18.36 9.89 5.06
C TYR A 411 19.15 10.87 5.92
N ARG A 412 18.51 11.95 6.39
CA ARG A 412 19.17 13.06 7.09
C ARG A 412 19.50 12.74 8.54
N GLU A 413 18.61 12.07 9.25
CA GLU A 413 18.75 11.86 10.69
C GLU A 413 19.25 10.44 10.99
N LEU A 414 18.71 9.44 10.30
CA LEU A 414 19.03 8.02 10.57
C LEU A 414 20.16 7.46 9.71
N LYS A 415 20.56 8.17 8.64
CA LYS A 415 21.53 7.71 7.63
C LYS A 415 21.14 6.35 7.04
N LEU A 416 19.84 6.11 6.96
CA LEU A 416 19.25 4.86 6.49
C LEU A 416 18.91 4.99 5.00
N PRO A 417 19.60 4.28 4.09
CA PRO A 417 19.19 4.23 2.70
C PRO A 417 17.87 3.46 2.55
N VAL A 418 16.93 4.02 1.79
CA VAL A 418 15.58 3.46 1.59
C VAL A 418 15.32 3.19 0.11
N PHE A 419 15.09 1.93 -0.22
CA PHE A 419 14.69 1.49 -1.56
C PHE A 419 13.16 1.36 -1.64
N LEU A 420 12.58 1.74 -2.77
CA LEU A 420 11.14 1.76 -2.99
C LEU A 420 10.78 1.00 -4.26
N THR A 421 9.61 0.38 -4.24
CA THR A 421 8.86 -0.09 -5.42
C THR A 421 7.40 0.30 -5.24
N THR A 422 6.62 0.23 -6.30
CA THR A 422 5.20 0.60 -6.32
C THR A 422 4.28 -0.60 -6.03
N GLY A 423 3.13 -0.30 -5.41
CA GLY A 423 1.98 -1.15 -5.22
C GLY A 423 0.82 -0.66 -6.08
N ASN A 424 -0.40 -1.09 -5.76
CA ASN A 424 -1.58 -0.66 -6.51
C ASN A 424 -2.17 0.65 -6.00
N HIS A 425 -1.99 1.00 -4.73
CA HIS A 425 -2.66 2.17 -4.15
C HIS A 425 -2.08 3.51 -4.61
N GLU A 426 -0.81 3.58 -5.03
CA GLU A 426 -0.27 4.78 -5.70
C GLU A 426 -1.02 5.11 -7.00
N ALA A 427 -1.70 4.13 -7.61
CA ALA A 427 -2.50 4.32 -8.82
C ALA A 427 -3.94 4.75 -8.53
N TYR A 428 -4.37 4.81 -7.26
CA TYR A 428 -5.75 5.14 -6.90
C TYR A 428 -5.95 6.64 -6.75
N ALA A 429 -6.99 7.15 -7.39
CA ALA A 429 -7.32 8.58 -7.32
C ALA A 429 -8.30 8.90 -6.20
N VAL A 430 -9.32 8.07 -6.00
CA VAL A 430 -10.41 8.38 -5.08
C VAL A 430 -10.47 7.44 -3.89
N PRO A 431 -10.87 7.93 -2.71
CA PRO A 431 -11.25 7.06 -1.61
C PRO A 431 -12.48 6.24 -1.99
N TYR A 432 -12.51 5.00 -1.54
CA TYR A 432 -13.68 4.12 -1.56
C TYR A 432 -14.19 3.91 -0.13
N GLY A 433 -15.44 3.46 0.02
CA GLY A 433 -16.01 3.14 1.32
C GLY A 433 -15.20 2.05 2.03
N VAL A 434 -15.08 2.13 3.36
CA VAL A 434 -14.22 1.21 4.14
C VAL A 434 -14.69 -0.23 4.10
N SER A 435 -15.96 -0.46 3.78
CA SER A 435 -16.48 -1.79 3.49
C SER A 435 -17.58 -1.64 2.45
N PRO A 436 -17.21 -1.50 1.15
CA PRO A 436 -18.19 -1.25 0.13
C PRO A 436 -19.15 -2.44 0.08
N ARG A 437 -20.43 -2.13 0.06
CA ARG A 437 -21.47 -3.16 0.03
C ARG A 437 -21.82 -3.42 -1.42
N PRO A 438 -21.83 -4.67 -1.90
CA PRO A 438 -22.10 -4.99 -3.30
C PRO A 438 -23.61 -4.89 -3.59
N ASN A 439 -24.18 -3.70 -3.38
CA ASN A 439 -25.56 -3.36 -3.69
C ASN A 439 -25.75 -3.20 -5.21
N GLN A 440 -27.00 -3.06 -5.64
CA GLN A 440 -27.34 -2.98 -7.07
C GLN A 440 -26.62 -1.83 -7.79
N TRP A 441 -26.39 -0.71 -7.09
CA TRP A 441 -25.72 0.45 -7.65
C TRP A 441 -24.23 0.17 -7.91
N VAL A 442 -23.52 -0.41 -6.95
CA VAL A 442 -22.10 -0.79 -7.10
C VAL A 442 -21.92 -1.79 -8.25
N VAL A 443 -22.81 -2.79 -8.36
CA VAL A 443 -22.78 -3.77 -9.45
C VAL A 443 -23.05 -3.11 -10.81
N ALA A 444 -24.01 -2.18 -10.90
CA ALA A 444 -24.30 -1.45 -12.13
C ALA A 444 -23.13 -0.55 -12.55
N THR A 445 -22.54 0.19 -11.61
CA THR A 445 -21.33 1.00 -11.83
C THR A 445 -20.19 0.14 -12.38
N GLY A 446 -19.91 -1.00 -11.75
CA GLY A 446 -18.85 -1.91 -12.20
C GLY A 446 -19.08 -2.48 -13.60
N GLY A 447 -20.32 -2.89 -13.91
CA GLY A 447 -20.69 -3.35 -15.25
C GLY A 447 -20.51 -2.28 -16.33
N LEU A 448 -21.00 -1.06 -16.07
CA LEU A 448 -20.86 0.05 -17.01
C LEU A 448 -19.40 0.47 -17.22
N GLU A 449 -18.58 0.43 -16.17
CA GLU A 449 -17.15 0.71 -16.30
C GLU A 449 -16.41 -0.35 -17.08
N HIS A 450 -16.73 -1.62 -16.87
CA HIS A 450 -16.10 -2.73 -17.56
C HIS A 450 -16.18 -2.56 -19.08
N VAL A 451 -17.36 -2.17 -19.58
CA VAL A 451 -17.59 -1.90 -21.01
C VAL A 451 -17.17 -0.49 -21.47
N GLY A 452 -16.63 0.32 -20.57
CA GLY A 452 -16.20 1.70 -20.87
C GLY A 452 -17.35 2.66 -21.14
N ALA A 453 -18.55 2.39 -20.62
CA ALA A 453 -19.73 3.22 -20.81
C ALA A 453 -19.75 4.45 -19.89
N LEU A 454 -18.93 4.55 -18.84
CA LEU A 454 -18.88 5.74 -17.99
C LEU A 454 -17.78 6.72 -18.42
N LYS A 455 -18.15 7.97 -18.72
CA LYS A 455 -17.27 9.09 -19.12
C LYS A 455 -17.15 10.16 -18.04
N GLY A 456 -15.97 10.77 -17.97
CA GLY A 456 -15.64 11.84 -17.03
C GLY A 456 -14.86 11.36 -15.81
N ALA A 457 -14.24 12.31 -15.11
CA ALA A 457 -13.54 12.05 -13.85
C ALA A 457 -14.57 11.74 -12.73
N HIS A 458 -14.13 10.98 -11.73
CA HIS A 458 -14.89 10.37 -10.62
C HIS A 458 -16.15 11.10 -10.10
N GLY A 459 -17.06 10.35 -9.47
CA GLY A 459 -18.37 10.82 -9.00
C GLY A 459 -19.49 10.49 -10.00
N PRO A 460 -20.54 11.34 -10.09
CA PRO A 460 -21.56 11.20 -11.13
C PRO A 460 -20.99 11.39 -12.54
N ARG A 461 -20.80 10.29 -13.26
CA ARG A 461 -20.26 10.22 -14.62
C ARG A 461 -21.37 10.14 -15.66
N THR A 462 -21.09 10.61 -16.86
CA THR A 462 -22.06 10.49 -17.96
C THR A 462 -21.97 9.10 -18.57
N ILE A 463 -23.13 8.54 -18.96
CA ILE A 463 -23.16 7.25 -19.64
C ILE A 463 -23.06 7.48 -21.14
N ASP A 464 -22.15 6.78 -21.82
CA ASP A 464 -22.07 6.69 -23.27
C ASP A 464 -23.05 5.61 -23.77
N PRO A 465 -24.20 5.99 -24.34
CA PRO A 465 -25.22 5.04 -24.78
C PRO A 465 -24.71 4.10 -25.88
N THR A 466 -23.69 4.49 -26.65
CA THR A 466 -23.14 3.66 -27.73
C THR A 466 -22.32 2.47 -27.22
N LYS A 467 -21.91 2.49 -25.94
CA LYS A 467 -21.15 1.42 -25.27
C LYS A 467 -22.02 0.51 -24.39
N ILE A 468 -23.27 0.91 -24.16
CA ILE A 468 -24.23 0.17 -23.35
C ILE A 468 -24.60 -1.17 -24.02
N GLU A 469 -24.72 -1.24 -25.35
CA GLU A 469 -25.06 -2.48 -26.07
C GLU A 469 -24.02 -3.60 -25.89
N ASP A 470 -22.74 -3.24 -25.67
CA ASP A 470 -21.67 -4.21 -25.41
C ASP A 470 -21.82 -4.87 -24.03
N LEU A 471 -22.50 -4.22 -23.07
CA LEU A 471 -22.85 -4.83 -21.78
C LEU A 471 -23.82 -6.00 -21.96
N GLY A 472 -24.78 -5.88 -22.88
CA GLY A 472 -25.68 -6.99 -23.23
C GLY A 472 -24.95 -8.20 -23.81
N LYS A 473 -23.84 -7.99 -24.53
CA LYS A 473 -22.99 -9.05 -25.08
C LYS A 473 -22.11 -9.71 -24.01
N VAL A 474 -21.55 -8.92 -23.08
CA VAL A 474 -20.76 -9.42 -21.93
C VAL A 474 -21.65 -10.21 -20.97
N VAL A 475 -22.84 -9.70 -20.67
CA VAL A 475 -23.84 -10.37 -19.83
C VAL A 475 -24.41 -11.62 -20.55
N GLY A 476 -24.61 -11.58 -21.87
CA GLY A 476 -25.05 -12.73 -22.66
C GLY A 476 -24.00 -13.85 -22.77
N ALA A 477 -22.72 -13.50 -22.95
CA ALA A 477 -21.60 -14.44 -22.93
C ALA A 477 -21.37 -15.03 -21.53
N GLY A 478 -21.54 -14.22 -20.48
CA GLY A 478 -21.58 -14.67 -19.10
C GLY A 478 -22.75 -15.61 -18.83
N ALA A 479 -23.98 -15.26 -19.22
CA ALA A 479 -25.19 -16.05 -18.99
C ALA A 479 -25.17 -17.43 -19.68
N GLY A 480 -24.48 -17.58 -20.81
CA GLY A 480 -24.29 -18.87 -21.50
C GLY A 480 -23.36 -19.85 -20.75
N ALA A 481 -22.39 -19.34 -19.99
CA ALA A 481 -21.51 -20.12 -19.13
C ALA A 481 -22.00 -20.22 -17.66
N LEU A 482 -22.91 -19.33 -17.25
CA LEU A 482 -23.38 -19.13 -15.88
C LEU A 482 -24.81 -19.64 -15.64
N GLY A 483 -25.11 -20.89 -16.02
CA GLY A 483 -26.39 -21.57 -15.75
C GLY A 483 -26.65 -21.87 -14.26
N GLY A 484 -26.49 -20.87 -13.39
CA GLY A 484 -26.43 -20.98 -11.95
C GLY A 484 -26.74 -19.67 -11.20
N PRO A 485 -26.65 -19.65 -9.87
CA PRO A 485 -27.29 -18.68 -8.96
C PRO A 485 -26.77 -17.24 -9.04
N LEU A 486 -25.78 -16.95 -9.90
CA LEU A 486 -25.52 -15.60 -10.42
C LEU A 486 -26.77 -15.01 -11.10
N GLY A 487 -27.59 -15.85 -11.73
CA GLY A 487 -28.94 -15.49 -12.19
C GLY A 487 -29.93 -15.13 -11.08
N SER A 488 -29.55 -15.23 -9.79
CA SER A 488 -30.40 -14.88 -8.65
C SER A 488 -29.95 -13.60 -7.92
N LEU A 489 -28.64 -13.32 -7.82
CA LEU A 489 -28.11 -12.02 -7.33
C LEU A 489 -28.17 -10.94 -8.41
N ALA A 490 -27.82 -11.26 -9.66
CA ALA A 490 -28.22 -10.42 -10.80
C ALA A 490 -29.74 -10.53 -11.05
N GLY A 491 -30.39 -11.60 -10.56
CA GLY A 491 -31.77 -12.00 -10.79
C GLY A 491 -32.88 -11.09 -10.24
N GLY A 492 -32.55 -10.06 -9.47
CA GLY A 492 -33.53 -9.06 -9.08
C GLY A 492 -33.95 -8.16 -10.25
N ALA A 493 -32.99 -7.73 -11.07
CA ALA A 493 -33.22 -6.71 -12.10
C ALA A 493 -32.44 -6.91 -13.41
N LEU A 494 -31.21 -7.41 -13.39
CA LEU A 494 -30.34 -7.50 -14.57
C LEU A 494 -30.36 -8.91 -15.23
N GLY A 495 -30.42 -9.96 -14.43
CA GLY A 495 -30.44 -11.36 -14.88
C GLY A 495 -31.77 -11.83 -15.45
N LYS A 496 -32.88 -11.15 -15.17
CA LYS A 496 -34.19 -11.42 -15.81
C LYS A 496 -34.33 -10.80 -17.19
N LEU A 497 -33.37 -9.99 -17.62
CA LEU A 497 -33.39 -9.24 -18.88
C LEU A 497 -32.17 -9.62 -19.72
N VAL A 498 -32.17 -10.82 -20.29
CA VAL A 498 -31.22 -11.16 -21.34
C VAL A 498 -31.57 -10.31 -22.57
N GLY A 499 -30.65 -9.45 -23.04
CA GLY A 499 -30.84 -8.55 -24.19
C GLY A 499 -30.68 -7.06 -23.88
N SER A 500 -30.99 -6.18 -24.85
CA SER A 500 -30.81 -4.71 -24.78
C SER A 500 -31.35 -4.05 -23.51
N LYS A 501 -32.39 -4.62 -22.88
CA LYS A 501 -33.04 -4.10 -21.66
C LYS A 501 -32.19 -4.21 -20.38
N ALA A 502 -31.24 -5.14 -20.28
CA ALA A 502 -30.35 -5.23 -19.11
C ALA A 502 -29.47 -3.99 -19.00
N ALA A 503 -29.00 -3.51 -20.15
CA ALA A 503 -28.05 -2.42 -20.21
C ALA A 503 -28.72 -1.06 -19.93
N ASP A 504 -29.95 -0.88 -20.42
CA ASP A 504 -30.83 0.24 -20.03
C ASP A 504 -31.12 0.23 -18.52
N LYS A 505 -31.33 -0.94 -17.92
CA LYS A 505 -31.58 -1.07 -16.47
C LYS A 505 -30.33 -0.76 -15.64
N ALA A 506 -29.14 -1.18 -16.07
CA ALA A 506 -27.89 -0.79 -15.42
C ALA A 506 -27.70 0.73 -15.45
N ALA A 507 -28.00 1.36 -16.58
CA ALA A 507 -27.96 2.82 -16.73
C ALA A 507 -28.97 3.52 -15.81
N GLU A 508 -30.21 3.03 -15.74
CA GLU A 508 -31.24 3.54 -14.83
C GLU A 508 -30.80 3.43 -13.36
N ILE A 509 -30.28 2.26 -12.95
CA ILE A 509 -29.78 2.02 -11.59
C ILE A 509 -28.61 2.95 -11.27
N TYR A 510 -27.65 3.11 -12.19
CA TYR A 510 -26.52 4.00 -12.00
C TYR A 510 -26.94 5.47 -11.78
N GLN A 511 -27.96 5.94 -12.50
CA GLN A 511 -28.50 7.30 -12.35
C GLN A 511 -29.22 7.53 -11.01
N ASP A 512 -29.59 6.47 -10.30
CA ASP A 512 -30.16 6.53 -8.95
C ASP A 512 -29.07 6.51 -7.88
N PHE A 513 -28.33 7.62 -7.77
CA PHE A 513 -27.22 7.78 -6.82
C PHE A 513 -27.60 7.59 -5.34
N ASP A 514 -28.86 7.76 -4.98
CA ASP A 514 -29.32 7.53 -3.61
C ASP A 514 -29.13 6.05 -3.24
N ARG A 515 -29.20 5.13 -4.23
CA ARG A 515 -28.92 3.70 -4.05
C ARG A 515 -27.45 3.37 -3.79
N ALA A 516 -26.52 4.28 -4.08
CA ALA A 516 -25.10 4.06 -3.80
C ALA A 516 -24.83 3.85 -2.30
N SER A 517 -25.66 4.47 -1.45
CA SER A 517 -25.62 4.33 0.01
C SER A 517 -26.57 3.27 0.57
N ASP A 518 -27.25 2.49 -0.28
CA ASP A 518 -28.15 1.44 0.19
C ASP A 518 -27.37 0.36 0.94
N TRP A 519 -27.92 -0.03 2.08
CA TRP A 519 -27.37 -1.10 2.87
C TRP A 519 -27.56 -2.45 2.17
N ALA A 520 -26.53 -3.28 2.18
CA ALA A 520 -26.59 -4.70 1.83
C ALA A 520 -25.87 -5.53 2.89
N GLU A 521 -26.29 -6.78 3.09
CA GLU A 521 -25.70 -7.62 4.14
C GLU A 521 -24.24 -7.98 3.84
N ASP A 522 -23.99 -8.34 2.58
CA ASP A 522 -22.66 -8.65 2.08
C ASP A 522 -21.75 -7.43 2.09
N LYS A 523 -20.47 -7.69 2.32
CA LYS A 523 -19.42 -6.69 2.45
C LYS A 523 -18.22 -7.12 1.62
N ALA A 524 -17.72 -6.21 0.79
CA ALA A 524 -16.37 -6.33 0.27
C ALA A 524 -15.39 -5.82 1.34
N ASN A 525 -14.26 -6.51 1.49
CA ASN A 525 -13.11 -6.07 2.29
C ASN A 525 -13.44 -5.61 3.72
N ALA A 526 -14.23 -6.39 4.47
CA ALA A 526 -14.51 -6.09 5.88
C ALA A 526 -13.22 -5.86 6.70
N GLY A 527 -12.09 -6.46 6.29
CA GLY A 527 -10.77 -6.28 6.90
C GLY A 527 -10.29 -4.83 7.01
N ILE A 528 -10.62 -3.92 6.07
CA ILE A 528 -10.06 -2.55 6.07
C ILE A 528 -10.50 -1.77 7.32
N GLY A 529 -11.70 -2.01 7.84
CA GLY A 529 -12.10 -1.41 9.12
C GLY A 529 -11.30 -1.96 10.30
N ALA A 530 -11.00 -3.27 10.28
CA ALA A 530 -10.20 -3.95 11.31
C ALA A 530 -8.73 -3.53 11.27
N ASP A 531 -8.18 -3.29 10.07
CA ASP A 531 -6.83 -2.78 9.81
C ASP A 531 -6.58 -1.44 10.53
N HIS A 532 -7.62 -0.63 10.70
CA HIS A 532 -7.59 0.62 11.46
C HIS A 532 -7.81 0.46 12.97
N ASN A 533 -7.96 -0.76 13.48
CA ASN A 533 -8.27 -1.07 14.89
C ASN A 533 -9.65 -0.58 15.35
N LEU A 534 -10.63 -0.57 14.43
CA LEU A 534 -12.00 -0.13 14.67
C LEU A 534 -13.02 -1.26 14.46
N THR A 535 -14.00 -1.37 15.35
CA THR A 535 -15.19 -2.24 15.17
C THR A 535 -16.00 -1.78 13.95
N VAL A 536 -16.89 -2.63 13.40
CA VAL A 536 -17.70 -2.23 12.24
C VAL A 536 -18.61 -1.05 12.57
N TYR A 537 -19.10 -0.98 13.82
CA TYR A 537 -19.95 0.12 14.27
C TYR A 537 -19.15 1.43 14.40
N GLU A 538 -17.93 1.34 14.94
CA GLU A 538 -16.96 2.45 15.01
C GLU A 538 -16.64 3.03 13.64
N ILE A 539 -16.23 2.18 12.71
CA ILE A 539 -15.78 2.63 11.39
C ILE A 539 -16.94 3.20 10.58
N CYS A 540 -18.14 2.61 10.67
CA CYS A 540 -19.32 3.16 10.01
C CYS A 540 -19.65 4.55 10.56
N LEU A 541 -19.67 4.73 11.89
CA LEU A 541 -19.84 6.04 12.55
C LEU A 541 -18.87 7.10 12.03
N ALA A 542 -17.62 6.72 11.82
CA ALA A 542 -16.55 7.64 11.51
C ALA A 542 -16.46 7.95 10.01
N TYR A 543 -16.82 7.02 9.12
CA TYR A 543 -16.68 7.18 7.66
C TYR A 543 -17.91 7.76 6.94
N GLY A 544 -19.00 8.02 7.64
CA GLY A 544 -20.12 8.69 7.01
C GLY A 544 -21.06 7.76 6.23
N PRO A 545 -22.00 8.30 5.44
CA PRO A 545 -22.97 7.54 4.65
C PRO A 545 -22.32 6.82 3.45
N THR A 546 -21.01 6.94 3.33
CA THR A 546 -20.18 6.43 2.23
C THR A 546 -19.44 5.17 2.59
N TYR A 547 -19.62 4.67 3.82
CA TYR A 547 -19.10 3.38 4.25
C TYR A 547 -19.36 2.24 3.25
N ALA A 548 -20.50 2.30 2.53
CA ALA A 548 -20.90 1.36 1.49
C ALA A 548 -20.61 1.83 0.05
N GLN A 549 -20.28 3.11 -0.17
CA GLN A 549 -20.16 3.71 -1.50
C GLN A 549 -18.84 3.29 -2.17
N SER A 550 -18.93 2.73 -3.37
CA SER A 550 -17.78 2.55 -4.27
C SER A 550 -17.98 3.37 -5.53
N ILE A 551 -17.29 4.51 -5.64
CA ILE A 551 -17.52 5.50 -6.71
C ILE A 551 -17.07 4.98 -8.09
N THR A 552 -16.17 3.99 -8.08
CA THR A 552 -15.59 3.38 -9.27
C THR A 552 -15.04 1.99 -8.92
N SER A 553 -15.23 1.04 -9.82
CA SER A 553 -14.54 -0.25 -9.88
C SER A 553 -13.22 -0.18 -10.67
N LYS A 554 -12.93 0.95 -11.35
CA LYS A 554 -11.72 1.22 -12.12
C LYS A 554 -10.94 2.41 -11.51
N ASN A 555 -10.57 2.29 -10.23
CA ASN A 555 -9.86 3.37 -9.54
C ASN A 555 -8.38 3.47 -9.97
N PHE A 556 -7.80 2.35 -10.41
CA PHE A 556 -6.43 2.29 -10.87
C PHE A 556 -6.25 2.98 -12.22
N THR A 557 -5.31 3.93 -12.25
CA THR A 557 -4.80 4.49 -13.51
C THR A 557 -3.29 4.69 -13.40
N PRO A 558 -2.49 4.24 -14.38
CA PRO A 558 -1.04 4.48 -14.39
C PRO A 558 -0.66 5.96 -14.32
N ALA A 559 -1.53 6.88 -14.74
CA ALA A 559 -1.29 8.32 -14.66
C ALA A 559 -1.17 8.84 -13.22
N ASN A 560 -1.69 8.11 -12.24
CA ASN A 560 -1.67 8.50 -10.83
C ASN A 560 -0.33 8.22 -10.13
N PHE A 561 0.57 7.44 -10.74
CA PHE A 561 1.94 7.27 -10.23
C PHE A 561 2.84 8.49 -10.49
N ASP A 562 2.31 9.58 -11.06
CA ASP A 562 3.06 10.78 -11.40
C ASP A 562 3.83 11.38 -10.21
N TRP A 563 3.25 11.46 -9.01
CA TRP A 563 3.93 11.93 -7.80
C TRP A 563 5.11 11.02 -7.44
N PHE A 564 4.89 9.71 -7.39
CA PHE A 564 5.93 8.73 -7.11
C PHE A 564 7.09 8.83 -8.11
N PHE A 565 6.79 8.77 -9.41
CA PHE A 565 7.84 8.75 -10.44
C PHE A 565 8.53 10.11 -10.66
N THR A 566 7.92 11.22 -10.20
CA THR A 566 8.52 12.56 -10.28
C THR A 566 9.38 12.88 -9.07
N LEU A 567 8.90 12.59 -7.85
CA LEU A 567 9.54 12.99 -6.60
C LEU A 567 10.47 11.94 -5.99
N ILE A 568 10.18 10.65 -6.19
CA ILE A 568 10.83 9.56 -5.47
C ILE A 568 11.89 8.87 -6.34
N THR A 569 11.49 8.33 -7.49
CA THR A 569 12.41 7.65 -8.40
C THR A 569 11.84 7.57 -9.81
N PRO A 570 12.64 7.72 -10.88
CA PRO A 570 12.16 7.48 -12.24
C PRO A 570 12.16 5.98 -12.61
N LEU A 571 12.62 5.09 -11.72
CA LEU A 571 12.74 3.65 -11.97
C LEU A 571 11.54 2.90 -11.37
N SER A 572 10.96 1.97 -12.13
CA SER A 572 9.95 1.06 -11.61
C SER A 572 10.57 -0.14 -10.90
N ASP A 573 11.59 -0.71 -11.52
CA ASP A 573 12.30 -1.89 -11.06
C ASP A 573 13.79 -1.59 -11.01
N TRP A 574 14.51 -2.20 -10.09
CA TRP A 574 15.92 -1.89 -9.87
C TRP A 574 16.71 -3.11 -9.42
N ARG A 575 18.02 -3.10 -9.74
CA ARG A 575 19.03 -4.04 -9.26
C ARG A 575 20.15 -3.31 -8.55
N LEU A 576 20.45 -3.73 -7.33
CA LEU A 576 21.66 -3.32 -6.61
C LEU A 576 22.61 -4.53 -6.47
N ASP A 577 23.82 -4.40 -7.01
CA ASP A 577 24.90 -5.34 -6.77
C ASP A 577 25.77 -4.83 -5.61
N TYR A 578 25.54 -5.35 -4.40
CA TYR A 578 26.27 -4.98 -3.19
C TYR A 578 27.54 -5.85 -3.05
N GLY A 579 28.58 -5.43 -3.76
CA GLY A 579 29.87 -6.12 -3.77
C GLY A 579 29.80 -7.47 -4.46
N SER A 580 30.48 -8.47 -3.88
CA SER A 580 30.43 -9.87 -4.34
C SER A 580 29.50 -10.74 -3.49
N SER A 581 28.92 -10.18 -2.42
CA SER A 581 28.23 -10.96 -1.39
C SER A 581 26.71 -10.98 -1.57
N GLN A 582 26.11 -9.92 -2.11
CA GLN A 582 24.65 -9.79 -2.19
C GLN A 582 24.22 -9.05 -3.47
N THR A 583 23.14 -9.50 -4.09
CA THR A 583 22.40 -8.80 -5.14
C THR A 583 20.95 -8.65 -4.71
N LEU A 584 20.43 -7.43 -4.81
CA LEU A 584 19.05 -7.07 -4.45
C LEU A 584 18.27 -6.69 -5.71
N LEU A 585 17.01 -7.10 -5.80
CA LEU A 585 16.10 -6.78 -6.89
C LEU A 585 14.75 -6.29 -6.36
N GLY A 586 14.33 -5.08 -6.74
CA GLY A 586 12.97 -4.59 -6.51
C GLY A 586 12.11 -4.73 -7.76
N LEU A 587 10.92 -5.32 -7.61
CA LEU A 587 9.96 -5.53 -8.69
C LEU A 587 8.68 -4.70 -8.47
N ASP A 588 8.31 -3.95 -9.49
CA ASP A 588 7.09 -3.16 -9.58
C ASP A 588 5.82 -4.01 -9.73
N TRP A 589 4.70 -3.51 -9.20
CA TRP A 589 3.34 -3.96 -9.48
C TRP A 589 2.96 -3.98 -10.96
N GLY A 590 3.35 -2.93 -11.71
CA GLY A 590 3.01 -2.73 -13.12
C GLY A 590 1.84 -1.76 -13.37
N SER A 591 1.41 -1.64 -14.63
CA SER A 591 0.44 -0.65 -15.13
C SER A 591 -1.00 -1.17 -15.20
N GLY A 592 -1.35 -2.24 -14.49
CA GLY A 592 -2.73 -2.71 -14.47
C GLY A 592 -3.07 -3.63 -13.31
N GLU A 593 -4.34 -3.63 -12.97
CA GLU A 593 -4.92 -4.51 -11.97
C GLU A 593 -6.15 -5.26 -12.50
N ASN A 594 -6.40 -6.42 -11.91
CA ASN A 594 -7.62 -7.18 -12.08
C ASN A 594 -8.36 -7.28 -10.75
N TYR A 595 -9.63 -6.91 -10.76
CA TYR A 595 -10.46 -6.64 -9.57
C TYR A 595 -11.78 -7.42 -9.58
N LEU A 596 -12.05 -8.22 -10.62
CA LEU A 596 -13.34 -8.94 -10.77
C LEU A 596 -13.14 -10.45 -10.87
N ASN A 597 -13.68 -11.19 -9.90
CA ASN A 597 -14.04 -12.59 -10.10
C ASN A 597 -15.52 -12.85 -9.74
N PRO A 598 -16.46 -12.62 -10.68
CA PRO A 598 -17.88 -12.90 -10.45
C PRO A 598 -18.24 -14.34 -10.03
N LEU A 599 -17.37 -15.35 -10.20
CA LEU A 599 -17.61 -16.75 -9.80
C LEU A 599 -17.22 -17.00 -8.34
N GLY A 600 -16.41 -16.12 -7.76
CA GLY A 600 -15.80 -16.21 -6.43
C GLY A 600 -16.72 -16.07 -5.21
N GLY A 601 -18.04 -16.02 -5.43
CA GLY A 601 -19.05 -15.90 -4.38
C GLY A 601 -20.29 -16.78 -4.59
N LEU A 602 -20.24 -17.74 -5.52
CA LEU A 602 -21.35 -18.66 -5.80
C LEU A 602 -21.73 -19.55 -4.60
N ASP A 603 -20.76 -19.83 -3.73
CA ASP A 603 -20.90 -20.60 -2.49
C ASP A 603 -21.61 -19.82 -1.36
N LYS A 604 -21.60 -18.49 -1.41
CA LYS A 604 -22.29 -17.62 -0.46
C LYS A 604 -23.79 -17.43 -0.76
N ILE A 605 -24.30 -17.97 -1.87
CA ILE A 605 -25.70 -17.82 -2.26
C ILE A 605 -26.55 -18.90 -1.56
N PRO A 606 -27.51 -18.56 -0.67
CA PRO A 606 -28.20 -19.55 0.17
C PRO A 606 -29.18 -20.50 -0.56
N LYS A 607 -29.47 -20.27 -1.85
CA LYS A 607 -30.54 -20.96 -2.60
C LYS A 607 -30.07 -21.49 -3.95
N VAL A 608 -29.16 -22.44 -3.94
CA VAL A 608 -28.64 -23.06 -5.16
C VAL A 608 -29.09 -24.52 -5.22
N GLY A 609 -29.67 -24.95 -6.35
CA GLY A 609 -30.07 -26.35 -6.55
C GLY A 609 -28.88 -27.30 -6.64
N ASP A 610 -29.10 -28.58 -6.32
CA ASP A 610 -28.05 -29.60 -6.13
C ASP A 610 -27.09 -29.78 -7.32
N LYS A 611 -27.57 -29.60 -8.57
CA LYS A 611 -26.71 -29.66 -9.77
C LYS A 611 -25.69 -28.52 -9.84
N THR A 612 -26.06 -27.34 -9.39
CA THR A 612 -25.17 -26.17 -9.41
C THR A 612 -24.31 -26.10 -8.14
N ARG A 613 -24.79 -26.67 -7.03
CA ARG A 613 -23.93 -27.02 -5.88
C ARG A 613 -22.85 -28.01 -6.32
N TRP A 614 -23.19 -29.08 -7.05
CA TRP A 614 -22.18 -30.02 -7.59
C TRP A 614 -21.13 -29.34 -8.48
N VAL A 615 -21.54 -28.44 -9.38
CA VAL A 615 -20.60 -27.64 -10.21
C VAL A 615 -19.72 -26.71 -9.35
N ALA A 616 -20.27 -26.04 -8.34
CA ALA A 616 -19.52 -25.22 -7.39
C ALA A 616 -18.61 -26.05 -6.45
N GLU A 617 -18.92 -27.33 -6.26
CA GLU A 617 -18.10 -28.26 -5.45
C GLU A 617 -16.91 -28.85 -6.22
N HIS A 618 -16.97 -28.87 -7.56
CA HIS A 618 -16.01 -29.56 -8.44
C HIS A 618 -15.24 -28.63 -9.39
N LEU A 619 -15.51 -27.32 -9.40
CA LEU A 619 -14.69 -26.33 -10.11
C LEU A 619 -13.53 -25.81 -9.23
N PRO A 620 -12.32 -25.57 -9.81
CA PRO A 620 -11.16 -25.02 -9.10
C PRO A 620 -11.38 -23.64 -8.46
N SER A 621 -12.49 -22.96 -8.74
CA SER A 621 -12.80 -21.58 -8.34
C SER A 621 -13.21 -21.40 -6.87
N ARG A 622 -13.25 -22.46 -6.06
CA ARG A 622 -13.67 -22.44 -4.64
C ARG A 622 -12.89 -21.48 -3.74
N ALA A 623 -11.69 -21.09 -4.11
CA ALA A 623 -10.84 -20.29 -3.25
C ALA A 623 -10.75 -18.83 -3.64
N ASP A 624 -11.20 -18.48 -4.84
CA ASP A 624 -11.08 -17.13 -5.31
C ASP A 624 -12.16 -16.27 -4.66
N LYS A 625 -11.94 -15.85 -3.42
CA LYS A 625 -12.87 -15.01 -2.65
C LYS A 625 -13.04 -13.60 -3.21
N GLN A 626 -12.47 -13.29 -4.39
CA GLN A 626 -12.56 -11.96 -4.99
C GLN A 626 -13.99 -11.48 -5.21
N GLY A 627 -14.98 -12.36 -5.42
CA GLY A 627 -16.39 -11.96 -5.55
C GLY A 627 -16.59 -10.70 -6.41
N PHE A 628 -17.51 -9.82 -5.99
CA PHE A 628 -17.64 -8.44 -6.51
C PHE A 628 -16.81 -7.42 -5.68
N GLY A 629 -15.80 -7.91 -4.95
CA GLY A 629 -15.01 -7.17 -3.96
C GLY A 629 -13.57 -6.89 -4.41
N ILE A 630 -13.03 -5.78 -3.92
CA ILE A 630 -11.83 -5.09 -4.40
C ILE A 630 -10.55 -5.74 -3.81
N LEU A 631 -10.19 -6.96 -4.19
CA LEU A 631 -8.83 -7.47 -3.94
C LEU A 631 -8.06 -7.48 -5.27
N PRO A 632 -7.28 -6.43 -5.56
CA PRO A 632 -6.64 -6.25 -6.86
C PRO A 632 -5.50 -7.24 -7.02
N ARG A 633 -5.29 -7.70 -8.25
CA ARG A 633 -4.13 -8.52 -8.61
C ARG A 633 -3.29 -7.86 -9.68
N ALA A 634 -1.97 -8.09 -9.61
CA ALA A 634 -0.99 -7.51 -10.50
C ALA A 634 -1.00 -8.22 -11.87
N THR A 635 -1.80 -7.71 -12.81
CA THR A 635 -1.93 -8.24 -14.19
C THR A 635 -0.62 -8.24 -14.98
N GLN A 636 0.36 -7.45 -14.53
CA GLN A 636 1.67 -7.29 -15.16
C GLN A 636 2.83 -7.70 -14.23
N SER A 637 2.52 -8.41 -13.13
CA SER A 637 3.56 -9.05 -12.31
C SER A 637 4.43 -9.99 -13.15
N ILE A 638 5.72 -10.02 -12.85
CA ILE A 638 6.75 -10.81 -13.54
C ILE A 638 6.63 -10.62 -15.07
N SER A 639 6.66 -9.36 -15.51
CA SER A 639 6.71 -8.97 -16.91
C SER A 639 7.92 -9.57 -17.64
N ASP A 640 7.94 -9.49 -18.98
CA ASP A 640 9.06 -10.06 -19.75
C ASP A 640 10.38 -9.30 -19.44
N GLU A 641 10.30 -7.99 -19.22
CA GLU A 641 11.42 -7.18 -18.75
C GLU A 641 11.86 -7.58 -17.33
N GLN A 642 10.92 -7.83 -16.41
CA GLN A 642 11.24 -8.32 -15.05
C GLN A 642 11.88 -9.71 -15.10
N LYS A 643 11.47 -10.62 -16.01
CA LYS A 643 12.15 -11.90 -16.24
C LYS A 643 13.62 -11.69 -16.62
N VAL A 644 13.88 -10.75 -17.54
CA VAL A 644 15.25 -10.45 -17.98
C VAL A 644 16.09 -9.88 -16.82
N LEU A 645 15.51 -9.01 -16.00
CA LEU A 645 16.15 -8.46 -14.81
C LEU A 645 16.48 -9.56 -13.77
N LEU A 646 15.52 -10.43 -13.47
CA LEU A 646 15.68 -11.60 -12.59
C LEU A 646 16.79 -12.53 -13.08
N GLN A 647 16.78 -12.90 -14.36
CA GLN A 647 17.83 -13.71 -14.97
C GLN A 647 19.21 -13.02 -14.90
N GLY A 648 19.24 -11.68 -14.94
CA GLY A 648 20.44 -10.88 -14.67
C GLY A 648 20.97 -11.09 -13.26
N GLY A 649 20.11 -11.03 -12.25
CA GLY A 649 20.46 -11.32 -10.86
C GLY A 649 20.98 -12.76 -10.68
N GLN A 650 20.33 -13.75 -11.30
CA GLN A 650 20.78 -15.14 -11.27
C GLN A 650 22.17 -15.33 -11.91
N ARG A 651 22.41 -14.70 -13.07
CA ARG A 651 23.74 -14.69 -13.71
C ARG A 651 24.79 -14.08 -12.78
N ARG A 652 24.45 -12.98 -12.10
CA ARG A 652 25.35 -12.33 -11.15
C ARG A 652 25.67 -13.25 -9.98
N LYS A 653 24.65 -13.84 -9.34
CA LYS A 653 24.80 -14.84 -8.27
C LYS A 653 25.74 -15.97 -8.69
N ARG A 654 25.53 -16.59 -9.86
CA ARG A 654 26.43 -17.65 -10.38
C ARG A 654 27.88 -17.18 -10.54
N LYS A 655 28.07 -15.94 -10.96
CA LYS A 655 29.41 -15.39 -11.23
C LYS A 655 30.18 -15.08 -9.96
N VAL A 656 29.52 -14.62 -8.89
CA VAL A 656 30.20 -14.13 -7.67
C VAL A 656 29.98 -14.99 -6.43
N GLY A 657 29.02 -15.91 -6.45
CA GLY A 657 28.70 -16.81 -5.33
C GLY A 657 28.00 -16.13 -4.15
N GLY A 658 27.44 -14.93 -4.34
CA GLY A 658 26.69 -14.19 -3.33
C GLY A 658 25.20 -14.56 -3.29
N SER A 659 24.45 -13.95 -2.37
CA SER A 659 22.99 -14.13 -2.29
C SER A 659 22.22 -13.31 -3.33
N LEU A 660 21.02 -13.77 -3.67
CA LEU A 660 20.04 -13.06 -4.48
C LEU A 660 18.74 -12.87 -3.68
N THR A 661 18.41 -11.62 -3.38
CA THR A 661 17.20 -11.23 -2.66
C THR A 661 16.27 -10.44 -3.57
N VAL A 662 15.00 -10.85 -3.64
CA VAL A 662 13.95 -10.24 -4.47
C VAL A 662 12.89 -9.61 -3.58
N PHE A 663 12.40 -8.44 -3.98
CA PHE A 663 11.35 -7.69 -3.32
C PHE A 663 10.21 -7.42 -4.29
N SER A 664 8.96 -7.59 -3.87
CA SER A 664 7.79 -7.22 -4.67
C SER A 664 6.60 -6.86 -3.79
N HIS A 665 5.76 -5.92 -4.20
CA HIS A 665 4.50 -5.70 -3.48
C HIS A 665 3.54 -6.89 -3.68
N PHE A 666 3.40 -7.40 -4.91
CA PHE A 666 2.57 -8.58 -5.18
C PHE A 666 3.07 -9.82 -4.43
N THR A 667 2.14 -10.62 -3.92
CA THR A 667 2.44 -11.84 -3.14
C THR A 667 2.42 -13.07 -4.02
N ILE A 668 3.41 -13.96 -3.86
CA ILE A 668 3.47 -15.24 -4.60
C ILE A 668 2.78 -16.38 -3.84
N VAL A 669 2.88 -16.38 -2.51
CA VAL A 669 2.27 -17.40 -1.63
C VAL A 669 1.64 -16.71 -0.43
N SER A 670 0.33 -16.92 -0.25
CA SER A 670 -0.35 -16.62 1.01
C SER A 670 -1.55 -17.54 1.19
N TYR A 671 -1.85 -17.89 2.44
CA TYR A 671 -2.97 -18.77 2.75
C TYR A 671 -4.26 -18.01 2.97
N ASP A 672 -5.38 -18.66 2.65
CA ASP A 672 -6.68 -18.18 3.06
C ASP A 672 -6.76 -17.99 4.58
N GLY A 673 -7.40 -16.89 4.99
CA GLY A 673 -7.52 -16.51 6.39
C GLY A 673 -8.25 -17.55 7.25
N THR A 674 -9.09 -18.41 6.67
CA THR A 674 -9.76 -19.49 7.40
C THR A 674 -8.85 -20.68 7.69
N ILE A 675 -7.73 -20.80 6.96
CA ILE A 675 -6.79 -21.90 7.10
C ILE A 675 -5.70 -21.52 8.11
N ALA A 676 -5.65 -22.28 9.22
CA ALA A 676 -4.61 -22.16 10.24
C ALA A 676 -3.22 -22.30 9.61
N PHE A 677 -2.25 -21.52 10.05
CA PHE A 677 -0.89 -21.47 9.52
C PHE A 677 -0.12 -22.78 9.74
N SER A 678 -0.45 -23.50 10.82
CA SER A 678 0.17 -24.78 11.18
C SER A 678 -0.32 -26.00 10.39
N LYS A 679 -1.38 -25.88 9.56
CA LYS A 679 -1.90 -27.01 8.78
C LYS A 679 -0.84 -27.58 7.79
N PRO A 680 -0.52 -28.88 7.84
CA PRO A 680 0.52 -29.50 6.99
C PRO A 680 0.05 -29.81 5.56
N ASP A 681 0.99 -30.24 4.72
CA ASP A 681 0.79 -30.87 3.40
C ASP A 681 -0.07 -30.10 2.39
N ARG A 682 0.20 -28.80 2.25
CA ARG A 682 -0.55 -27.93 1.32
C ARG A 682 0.04 -27.91 -0.08
N GLN A 683 -0.81 -27.69 -1.07
CA GLN A 683 -0.43 -27.70 -2.49
C GLN A 683 -0.96 -26.46 -3.23
N ILE A 684 -0.12 -25.95 -4.11
CA ILE A 684 -0.36 -24.85 -5.04
C ILE A 684 -0.09 -25.40 -6.45
N GLU A 685 -0.97 -25.09 -7.39
CA GLU A 685 -0.82 -25.51 -8.79
C GLU A 685 -0.72 -24.26 -9.68
N PRO A 686 0.48 -23.64 -9.77
CA PRO A 686 0.67 -22.46 -10.61
C PRO A 686 0.43 -22.80 -12.09
N GLN A 687 -0.21 -21.90 -12.82
CA GLN A 687 -0.43 -22.06 -14.26
C GLN A 687 0.31 -20.98 -15.06
N GLU A 688 0.60 -21.28 -16.32
CA GLU A 688 1.13 -20.26 -17.23
C GLU A 688 -0.03 -19.38 -17.69
N SER A 689 0.10 -18.06 -17.53
CA SER A 689 -0.91 -17.12 -18.05
C SER A 689 -0.98 -17.25 -19.58
N PRO A 690 -2.16 -17.43 -20.20
CA PRO A 690 -2.25 -17.54 -21.64
C PRO A 690 -1.76 -16.24 -22.30
N ASN A 691 -0.64 -16.33 -23.04
CA ASN A 691 -0.03 -15.32 -23.92
C ASN A 691 -0.36 -13.83 -23.66
N THR A 692 0.70 -13.06 -23.41
CA THR A 692 0.84 -11.60 -23.17
C THR A 692 -0.01 -10.61 -24.00
N ARG A 693 -0.78 -11.06 -24.98
CA ARG A 693 -1.60 -10.25 -25.90
C ARG A 693 -3.10 -10.53 -25.83
N LYS A 694 -3.57 -11.50 -25.06
CA LYS A 694 -5.01 -11.74 -24.86
C LYS A 694 -5.39 -11.29 -23.45
N THR A 695 -6.46 -10.52 -23.34
CA THR A 695 -7.17 -10.33 -22.07
C THR A 695 -7.42 -11.72 -21.46
N MET A 696 -6.97 -11.95 -20.21
CA MET A 696 -7.25 -13.21 -19.52
C MET A 696 -8.75 -13.45 -19.54
N ARG A 697 -9.17 -14.66 -19.91
CA ARG A 697 -10.57 -15.02 -19.79
C ARG A 697 -10.85 -15.25 -18.31
N PHE A 698 -12.08 -14.97 -17.94
CA PHE A 698 -12.61 -15.11 -16.59
C PHE A 698 -12.39 -16.49 -15.93
N GLU A 699 -12.14 -17.52 -16.73
CA GLU A 699 -11.95 -18.92 -16.35
C GLU A 699 -10.45 -19.33 -16.23
N ASP A 700 -9.51 -18.43 -16.56
CA ASP A 700 -8.07 -18.72 -16.55
C ASP A 700 -7.48 -18.48 -15.13
N ASN A 701 -7.13 -19.55 -14.40
CA ASN A 701 -6.48 -19.50 -13.09
C ASN A 701 -4.94 -19.43 -13.21
N ALA A 702 -4.43 -18.38 -13.86
CA ALA A 702 -3.00 -18.24 -14.11
C ALA A 702 -2.16 -18.17 -12.82
N GLY A 703 -2.66 -17.54 -11.75
CA GLY A 703 -1.94 -17.44 -10.48
C GLY A 703 -1.91 -18.72 -9.64
N GLY A 704 -2.57 -19.80 -10.06
CA GLY A 704 -2.69 -21.04 -9.29
C GLY A 704 -3.46 -20.85 -7.97
N TRP A 705 -4.44 -19.95 -7.99
CA TRP A 705 -5.21 -19.54 -6.83
C TRP A 705 -6.04 -20.70 -6.28
N ASN A 706 -5.85 -20.98 -5.00
CA ASN A 706 -6.61 -21.97 -4.25
C ASN A 706 -6.59 -21.59 -2.75
N LEU A 707 -7.18 -22.38 -1.85
CA LEU A 707 -7.22 -22.03 -0.41
C LEU A 707 -5.82 -21.95 0.23
N ASN A 708 -4.81 -22.48 -0.47
CA ASN A 708 -3.40 -22.45 -0.10
C ASN A 708 -2.59 -21.41 -0.89
N ASN A 709 -3.20 -20.68 -1.83
CA ASN A 709 -2.59 -19.54 -2.51
C ASN A 709 -3.64 -18.47 -2.86
N LEU A 710 -3.69 -17.41 -2.07
CA LEU A 710 -4.43 -16.17 -2.35
C LEU A 710 -3.48 -15.03 -2.74
N GLY A 711 -2.28 -15.34 -3.22
CA GLY A 711 -1.33 -14.32 -3.68
C GLY A 711 -1.87 -13.49 -4.85
N THR A 712 -1.24 -12.34 -5.09
CA THR A 712 -1.66 -11.36 -6.08
C THR A 712 -0.81 -11.32 -7.35
N CYS A 713 0.14 -12.24 -7.48
CA CYS A 713 0.87 -12.47 -8.71
C CYS A 713 -0.01 -13.21 -9.74
N GLU A 714 -0.41 -12.55 -10.82
CA GLU A 714 -1.23 -13.18 -11.88
C GLU A 714 -0.41 -13.80 -13.00
N ARG A 715 0.75 -13.21 -13.31
CA ARG A 715 1.47 -13.52 -14.54
C ARG A 715 2.80 -14.20 -14.23
N ASN A 716 3.08 -15.27 -14.99
CA ASN A 716 4.36 -15.99 -14.98
C ASN A 716 4.79 -16.57 -13.61
N VAL A 717 3.82 -16.88 -12.73
CA VAL A 717 4.10 -17.48 -11.42
C VAL A 717 4.66 -18.90 -11.55
N ASP A 718 4.22 -19.67 -12.55
CA ASP A 718 4.74 -20.98 -12.90
C ASP A 718 6.23 -20.91 -13.31
N TRP A 719 6.56 -19.94 -14.15
CA TRP A 719 7.92 -19.65 -14.57
C TRP A 719 8.77 -19.27 -13.37
N TYR A 720 8.23 -18.48 -12.44
CA TYR A 720 8.97 -18.09 -11.24
C TYR A 720 9.29 -19.29 -10.35
N PHE A 721 8.32 -20.17 -10.08
CA PHE A 721 8.56 -21.39 -9.30
C PHE A 721 9.55 -22.33 -10.00
N ARG A 722 9.51 -22.45 -11.32
CA ARG A 722 10.41 -23.31 -12.09
C ARG A 722 11.82 -22.73 -12.21
N GLU A 723 11.94 -21.45 -12.52
CA GLU A 723 13.20 -20.82 -12.91
C GLU A 723 13.88 -20.07 -11.76
N CYS A 724 13.14 -19.57 -10.77
CA CYS A 724 13.66 -18.69 -9.74
C CYS A 724 13.64 -19.27 -8.32
N VAL A 725 12.84 -20.32 -8.06
CA VAL A 725 12.71 -20.92 -6.72
C VAL A 725 13.53 -22.22 -6.63
N ALA A 726 14.32 -22.36 -5.56
CA ALA A 726 14.94 -23.62 -5.18
C ALA A 726 14.01 -24.34 -4.19
N GLY A 727 13.55 -25.54 -4.58
CA GLY A 727 12.75 -26.39 -3.72
C GLY A 727 13.53 -26.90 -2.50
N HIS A 728 12.80 -27.35 -1.48
CA HIS A 728 13.34 -27.91 -0.23
C HIS A 728 14.40 -29.00 -0.46
N ASP A 729 14.21 -29.80 -1.50
CA ASP A 729 15.03 -30.96 -1.83
C ASP A 729 16.02 -30.65 -2.98
N GLN A 730 16.25 -29.37 -3.29
CA GLN A 730 17.09 -28.91 -4.41
C GLN A 730 18.17 -27.93 -3.94
N PRO A 731 19.40 -27.99 -4.51
CA PRO A 731 20.45 -27.02 -4.21
C PRO A 731 20.11 -25.66 -4.83
N ASN A 732 20.42 -24.58 -4.12
CA ASN A 732 20.19 -23.21 -4.58
C ASN A 732 21.48 -22.58 -5.13
N GLN A 733 21.93 -23.08 -6.29
CA GLN A 733 23.16 -22.58 -6.94
C GLN A 733 22.95 -21.22 -7.60
N ASP A 734 21.79 -21.00 -8.22
CA ASP A 734 21.50 -19.81 -9.02
C ASP A 734 20.05 -19.30 -8.89
N LYS A 735 19.34 -19.79 -7.88
CA LYS A 735 17.96 -19.39 -7.58
C LYS A 735 17.95 -18.25 -6.57
N VAL A 736 16.76 -17.72 -6.32
CA VAL A 736 16.53 -16.70 -5.30
C VAL A 736 16.75 -17.31 -3.92
N ASP A 737 17.50 -16.65 -3.03
CA ASP A 737 17.65 -17.09 -1.65
C ASP A 737 16.46 -16.64 -0.81
N TYR A 738 16.08 -15.37 -0.97
CA TYR A 738 14.99 -14.74 -0.23
C TYR A 738 14.10 -13.94 -1.17
N HIS A 739 12.79 -14.15 -1.08
CA HIS A 739 11.79 -13.28 -1.72
C HIS A 739 10.96 -12.64 -0.61
N LEU A 740 11.03 -11.33 -0.45
CA LEU A 740 10.19 -10.59 0.48
C LEU A 740 9.03 -9.93 -0.28
N SER A 741 7.80 -10.11 0.18
CA SER A 741 6.60 -9.57 -0.46
C SER A 741 5.57 -8.98 0.49
N GLY A 742 4.66 -8.19 -0.07
CA GLY A 742 3.56 -7.47 0.59
C GLY A 742 2.17 -8.01 0.33
N HIS A 743 1.18 -7.11 0.37
CA HIS A 743 -0.22 -7.20 -0.06
C HIS A 743 -1.15 -8.10 0.77
N SER A 744 -0.61 -9.13 1.41
CA SER A 744 -1.45 -10.09 2.15
C SER A 744 -1.77 -9.66 3.59
N HIS A 745 -1.04 -8.68 4.15
CA HIS A 745 -1.07 -8.30 5.57
C HIS A 745 -0.75 -9.44 6.57
N ARG A 746 -0.36 -10.63 6.06
CA ARG A 746 -0.20 -11.86 6.83
C ARG A 746 1.25 -12.29 6.85
N ALA A 747 1.91 -12.02 7.98
CA ALA A 747 3.30 -12.39 8.17
C ALA A 747 3.51 -13.90 8.02
N GLY A 748 4.54 -14.29 7.28
CA GLY A 748 4.83 -15.71 7.08
C GLY A 748 6.12 -15.97 6.32
N VAL A 749 6.84 -17.02 6.73
CA VAL A 749 8.02 -17.54 6.01
C VAL A 749 7.70 -18.95 5.53
N TYR A 750 7.80 -19.17 4.22
CA TYR A 750 7.46 -20.42 3.56
C TYR A 750 8.68 -21.03 2.86
N THR A 751 8.76 -22.36 2.91
CA THR A 751 9.60 -23.14 1.98
C THR A 751 8.72 -24.15 1.25
N VAL A 752 9.10 -24.46 0.01
CA VAL A 752 8.29 -25.29 -0.88
C VAL A 752 9.09 -26.44 -1.46
N GLY A 753 8.44 -27.57 -1.72
CA GLY A 753 8.96 -28.65 -2.56
C GLY A 753 8.33 -28.53 -3.94
N LEU A 754 9.15 -28.70 -4.99
CA LEU A 754 8.70 -28.62 -6.37
C LEU A 754 8.48 -30.03 -6.93
N ARG A 755 7.30 -30.29 -7.47
CA ARG A 755 6.94 -31.53 -8.20
C ARG A 755 6.65 -31.20 -9.66
N ASP A 756 6.89 -32.17 -10.54
CA ASP A 756 6.70 -32.06 -12.00
C ASP A 756 7.34 -30.79 -12.61
N GLY A 757 8.57 -30.47 -12.19
CA GLY A 757 9.28 -29.29 -12.68
C GLY A 757 8.66 -27.96 -12.25
N GLY A 758 7.95 -27.92 -11.11
CA GLY A 758 7.36 -26.70 -10.55
C GLY A 758 5.88 -26.49 -10.91
N LYS A 759 5.27 -27.39 -11.69
CA LYS A 759 3.82 -27.36 -11.99
C LYS A 759 2.94 -27.68 -10.79
N ARG A 760 3.50 -28.38 -9.80
CA ARG A 760 2.86 -28.62 -8.49
C ARG A 760 3.83 -28.23 -7.40
N VAL A 761 3.41 -27.34 -6.51
CA VAL A 761 4.24 -26.77 -5.45
C VAL A 761 3.64 -27.21 -4.11
N GLN A 762 4.39 -27.97 -3.32
CA GLN A 762 3.98 -28.41 -1.99
C GLN A 762 4.62 -27.52 -0.92
N VAL A 763 3.84 -26.88 -0.05
CA VAL A 763 4.43 -26.14 1.08
C VAL A 763 4.97 -27.14 2.10
N ARG A 764 6.27 -27.06 2.38
CA ARG A 764 7.00 -27.97 3.28
C ARG A 764 7.11 -27.41 4.68
N SER A 765 7.30 -26.10 4.81
CA SER A 765 7.31 -25.40 6.09
C SER A 765 6.63 -24.04 5.96
N ALA A 766 5.94 -23.63 7.01
CA ALA A 766 5.41 -22.29 7.17
C ALA A 766 5.53 -21.90 8.65
N PHE A 767 6.13 -20.75 8.98
CA PHE A 767 6.08 -20.18 10.33
C PHE A 767 5.96 -18.65 10.31
N ASP A 768 5.31 -18.07 11.31
CA ASP A 768 5.30 -16.62 11.54
C ASP A 768 6.58 -16.24 12.31
N PRO A 769 7.46 -15.38 11.78
CA PRO A 769 8.75 -15.09 12.41
C PRO A 769 8.65 -14.30 13.72
N GLY A 770 7.52 -13.62 13.98
CA GLY A 770 7.27 -12.88 15.22
C GLY A 770 6.50 -13.67 16.27
N LEU A 771 5.77 -14.72 15.88
CA LEU A 771 4.90 -15.49 16.79
C LEU A 771 5.32 -16.94 17.01
N SER A 772 6.18 -17.52 16.16
CA SER A 772 6.58 -18.93 16.28
C SER A 772 7.72 -19.12 17.29
N ALA A 773 7.75 -20.27 17.98
CA ALA A 773 8.80 -20.61 18.95
C ALA A 773 10.08 -21.14 18.28
N THR A 774 9.95 -21.76 17.11
CA THR A 774 11.03 -22.39 16.36
C THR A 774 11.08 -21.81 14.95
N GLN A 775 12.28 -21.49 14.49
CA GLN A 775 12.53 -21.09 13.11
C GLN A 775 13.41 -22.15 12.45
N SER A 776 13.22 -22.40 11.15
CA SER A 776 14.14 -23.24 10.39
C SER A 776 15.54 -22.62 10.40
N THR A 777 16.58 -23.45 10.58
CA THR A 777 17.97 -22.99 10.48
C THR A 777 18.27 -22.39 9.11
N ASN A 778 19.00 -21.28 9.08
CA ASN A 778 19.40 -20.66 7.82
C ASN A 778 20.69 -21.27 7.28
N GLN A 779 20.62 -21.85 6.09
CA GLN A 779 21.80 -22.25 5.33
C GLN A 779 21.77 -21.51 4.00
N HIS A 780 22.81 -20.73 3.74
CA HIS A 780 23.03 -20.13 2.43
C HIS A 780 23.13 -21.25 1.37
N GLY A 781 22.52 -21.05 0.20
CA GLY A 781 22.41 -22.10 -0.81
C GLY A 781 21.37 -23.20 -0.49
N GLY A 782 20.61 -23.05 0.60
CA GLY A 782 19.44 -23.85 0.92
C GLY A 782 18.18 -23.40 0.17
N PRO A 783 17.00 -23.97 0.49
CA PRO A 783 15.78 -23.67 -0.24
C PRO A 783 15.36 -22.22 -0.11
N THR A 784 14.78 -21.69 -1.18
CA THR A 784 14.28 -20.32 -1.23
C THR A 784 13.30 -20.07 -0.09
N LYS A 785 13.50 -18.96 0.62
CA LYS A 785 12.58 -18.45 1.63
C LYS A 785 11.63 -17.46 0.96
N LEU A 786 10.37 -17.86 0.82
CA LEU A 786 9.31 -16.94 0.41
C LEU A 786 8.78 -16.29 1.68
N ILE A 787 8.93 -14.99 1.81
CA ILE A 787 8.68 -14.22 3.02
C ILE A 787 7.60 -13.20 2.70
N VAL A 788 6.49 -13.27 3.42
CA VAL A 788 5.44 -12.26 3.38
C VAL A 788 5.61 -11.41 4.61
N SER A 789 5.91 -10.11 4.43
CA SER A 789 5.92 -9.16 5.53
C SER A 789 4.50 -8.91 6.01
N SER A 790 4.36 -8.58 7.29
CA SER A 790 3.12 -7.96 7.78
C SER A 790 2.93 -6.59 7.15
N SER A 791 1.76 -5.98 7.38
CA SER A 791 1.57 -4.56 7.09
C SER A 791 2.43 -3.69 8.02
N GLY A 792 3.08 -2.67 7.41
CA GLY A 792 3.93 -1.69 8.08
C GLY A 792 3.21 -0.42 8.52
N GLY A 793 1.89 -0.31 8.33
CA GLY A 793 1.10 0.86 8.74
C GLY A 793 -0.17 0.46 9.51
N PRO A 794 -1.15 -0.16 8.85
CA PRO A 794 -2.31 -0.77 9.51
C PRO A 794 -1.98 -2.05 10.30
N LEU A 795 -2.97 -2.56 11.03
CA LEU A 795 -2.89 -3.86 11.69
C LEU A 795 -2.73 -4.97 10.65
N GLY A 796 -1.85 -5.93 10.96
CA GLY A 796 -1.74 -7.17 10.20
C GLY A 796 -2.83 -8.18 10.60
N THR A 797 -2.96 -9.23 9.81
CA THR A 797 -3.86 -10.36 10.10
C THR A 797 -3.07 -11.66 10.23
N GLN A 798 -3.57 -12.59 11.04
CA GLN A 798 -2.97 -13.91 11.20
C GLN A 798 -4.04 -14.95 11.52
N ASN A 799 -3.67 -16.23 11.42
CA ASN A 799 -4.41 -17.37 11.92
C ASN A 799 -3.40 -18.49 12.19
N LEU A 800 -2.86 -18.61 13.41
CA LEU A 800 -1.79 -19.58 13.68
C LEU A 800 -2.33 -21.01 13.75
N ASN A 801 -3.28 -21.24 14.65
CA ASN A 801 -3.84 -22.55 15.00
C ASN A 801 -5.38 -22.59 15.01
N GLY A 802 -6.03 -21.51 14.57
CA GLY A 802 -7.48 -21.41 14.46
C GLY A 802 -8.17 -20.62 15.57
N GLU A 803 -7.43 -20.02 16.51
CA GLU A 803 -7.90 -19.39 17.75
C GLU A 803 -8.91 -18.25 17.53
N LEU A 804 -8.67 -17.40 16.53
CA LEU A 804 -9.57 -16.31 16.11
C LEU A 804 -9.76 -16.28 14.59
N LYS A 805 -9.43 -17.40 13.93
CA LYS A 805 -9.28 -17.48 12.46
C LYS A 805 -8.43 -16.31 11.97
N GLN A 806 -8.81 -15.66 10.87
CA GLN A 806 -8.06 -14.54 10.25
C GLN A 806 -8.02 -13.27 11.11
N TRP A 807 -8.83 -13.21 12.17
CA TRP A 807 -8.95 -12.04 13.05
C TRP A 807 -8.01 -12.11 14.25
N LEU A 808 -7.00 -13.01 14.20
CA LEU A 808 -5.83 -12.88 15.04
C LEU A 808 -5.01 -11.69 14.50
N LEU A 809 -5.49 -10.48 14.79
CA LEU A 809 -4.87 -9.22 14.39
C LEU A 809 -3.48 -9.08 15.02
N THR A 810 -2.57 -8.39 14.32
CA THR A 810 -1.20 -8.15 14.79
C THR A 810 -0.84 -6.68 14.66
N ALA A 811 0.03 -6.18 15.56
CA ALA A 811 0.53 -4.83 15.45
C ALA A 811 1.27 -4.59 14.11
N PRO A 812 1.27 -3.35 13.59
CA PRO A 812 2.04 -2.99 12.41
C PRO A 812 3.49 -3.41 12.58
N SER A 813 4.07 -4.01 11.55
CA SER A 813 5.41 -4.59 11.65
C SER A 813 6.11 -4.78 10.31
N GLY A 814 7.43 -4.76 10.36
CA GLY A 814 8.31 -5.09 9.25
C GLY A 814 9.12 -6.35 9.50
N THR A 815 9.82 -6.79 8.46
CA THR A 815 10.75 -7.92 8.52
C THR A 815 12.19 -7.40 8.53
N LEU A 816 13.02 -7.90 9.45
CA LEU A 816 14.47 -7.74 9.44
C LEU A 816 15.10 -9.04 8.94
N LEU A 817 15.88 -8.95 7.85
CA LEU A 817 16.70 -10.02 7.30
C LEU A 817 18.19 -9.73 7.58
N ASN A 818 18.83 -10.59 8.36
CA ASN A 818 20.27 -10.59 8.59
C ASN A 818 20.84 -11.97 8.24
N GLU A 819 21.38 -12.10 7.03
CA GLU A 819 21.89 -13.38 6.50
C GLU A 819 23.04 -13.97 7.32
N ALA A 820 23.76 -13.15 8.10
CA ALA A 820 24.85 -13.60 8.96
C ALA A 820 24.38 -14.33 10.22
N ASP A 821 23.10 -14.17 10.60
CA ASP A 821 22.55 -14.80 11.80
C ASP A 821 22.02 -16.21 11.51
N ALA A 822 22.15 -17.11 12.48
CA ALA A 822 21.59 -18.47 12.39
C ALA A 822 20.05 -18.46 12.24
N THR A 823 19.40 -17.45 12.84
CA THR A 823 17.98 -17.10 12.70
C THR A 823 17.87 -15.73 12.01
N PRO A 824 17.90 -15.70 10.68
CA PRO A 824 18.13 -14.48 9.89
C PRO A 824 16.89 -13.61 9.78
N ILE A 825 15.69 -14.16 9.98
CA ILE A 825 14.42 -13.48 9.73
C ILE A 825 13.76 -13.19 11.08
N ARG A 826 13.55 -11.91 11.38
CA ARG A 826 12.90 -11.43 12.59
C ARG A 826 11.82 -10.42 12.24
N GLN A 827 10.80 -10.31 13.07
CA GLN A 827 9.80 -9.27 12.95
C GLN A 827 10.18 -8.09 13.86
N VAL A 828 10.06 -6.87 13.35
CA VAL A 828 10.17 -5.61 14.11
C VAL A 828 8.79 -4.99 14.15
N ARG A 829 8.26 -4.69 15.34
CA ARG A 829 6.88 -4.22 15.52
C ARG A 829 6.89 -2.76 15.96
N THR A 830 5.89 -1.99 15.52
CA THR A 830 5.71 -0.62 16.00
C THR A 830 5.49 -0.62 17.51
N GLU A 831 6.13 0.32 18.18
CA GLU A 831 5.84 0.70 19.56
C GLU A 831 5.06 2.03 19.61
N ALA A 832 5.06 2.80 18.52
CA ALA A 832 4.32 4.04 18.42
C ALA A 832 2.88 3.86 17.91
N GLY A 833 2.08 4.89 18.21
CA GLY A 833 0.67 4.96 17.87
C GLY A 833 -0.17 4.00 18.70
N ASN A 834 -1.47 3.93 18.38
CA ASN A 834 -2.39 2.99 19.01
C ASN A 834 -2.42 1.64 18.29
N GLY A 835 -1.26 1.22 17.76
CA GLY A 835 -1.10 0.03 16.91
C GLY A 835 -1.23 -1.30 17.66
N ARG A 836 -1.62 -1.28 18.95
CA ARG A 836 -1.93 -2.50 19.71
C ARG A 836 -3.33 -2.99 19.33
N PRO A 837 -3.48 -4.21 18.77
CA PRO A 837 -4.78 -4.72 18.38
C PRO A 837 -5.75 -4.83 19.55
N ARG A 838 -7.02 -4.46 19.37
CA ARG A 838 -8.07 -4.59 20.38
C ARG A 838 -8.78 -5.93 20.26
N LEU A 839 -8.92 -6.65 21.37
CA LEU A 839 -9.68 -7.91 21.36
C LEU A 839 -11.15 -7.68 21.01
N ALA A 840 -11.70 -6.53 21.42
CA ALA A 840 -13.05 -6.10 21.05
C ALA A 840 -13.26 -6.03 19.53
N VAL A 841 -12.24 -5.60 18.78
CA VAL A 841 -12.29 -5.53 17.31
C VAL A 841 -12.32 -6.95 16.73
N ALA A 842 -11.39 -7.82 17.16
CA ALA A 842 -11.36 -9.20 16.70
C ALA A 842 -12.69 -9.95 16.95
N LEU A 843 -13.29 -9.80 18.14
CA LEU A 843 -14.60 -10.39 18.46
C LEU A 843 -15.73 -9.80 17.60
N ASP A 844 -15.70 -8.51 17.31
CA ASP A 844 -16.70 -7.89 16.45
C ASP A 844 -16.67 -8.48 15.03
N TYR A 845 -15.48 -8.61 14.44
CA TYR A 845 -15.34 -9.20 13.11
C TYR A 845 -15.60 -10.71 13.07
N LEU A 846 -15.39 -11.46 14.15
CA LEU A 846 -15.87 -12.85 14.23
C LEU A 846 -17.39 -12.92 14.01
N HIS A 847 -18.14 -12.02 14.66
CA HIS A 847 -19.59 -11.93 14.51
C HIS A 847 -20.00 -11.47 13.11
N ILE A 848 -19.40 -10.36 12.65
CA ILE A 848 -19.81 -9.66 11.42
C ILE A 848 -19.51 -10.48 10.17
N ASP A 849 -18.36 -11.18 10.14
CA ASP A 849 -18.01 -12.08 9.04
C ASP A 849 -18.61 -13.47 9.18
N LYS A 850 -19.49 -13.68 10.18
CA LYS A 850 -20.19 -14.95 10.44
C LYS A 850 -19.23 -16.12 10.63
N VAL A 851 -18.02 -15.85 11.12
CA VAL A 851 -17.05 -16.89 11.49
C VAL A 851 -17.56 -17.64 12.71
N GLU A 852 -18.13 -16.90 13.66
CA GLU A 852 -18.76 -17.39 14.88
C GLU A 852 -19.81 -16.38 15.32
N THR A 853 -20.77 -16.79 16.16
CA THR A 853 -21.53 -15.84 16.98
C THR A 853 -20.90 -15.81 18.37
N PRO A 854 -20.06 -14.80 18.70
CA PRO A 854 -19.31 -14.79 19.97
C PRO A 854 -20.21 -14.79 21.19
N LEU A 855 -21.38 -14.17 21.08
CA LEU A 855 -22.36 -14.02 22.16
C LEU A 855 -23.79 -14.06 21.60
N VAL A 856 -24.66 -14.84 22.24
CA VAL A 856 -26.11 -14.83 21.99
C VAL A 856 -26.88 -15.07 23.30
N TRP A 857 -28.08 -14.49 23.41
CA TRP A 857 -28.97 -14.73 24.53
C TRP A 857 -30.14 -15.60 24.09
N LEU A 858 -30.41 -16.63 24.89
CA LEU A 858 -31.51 -17.56 24.71
C LEU A 858 -32.55 -17.39 25.83
N PRO A 859 -33.82 -17.75 25.55
CA PRO A 859 -34.80 -17.94 26.60
C PRO A 859 -34.27 -18.93 27.66
N PRO A 860 -34.65 -18.77 28.93
CA PRO A 860 -34.26 -19.71 29.98
C PRO A 860 -34.70 -21.15 29.63
N ALA A 861 -33.81 -22.12 29.85
CA ALA A 861 -33.99 -23.52 29.45
C ALA A 861 -35.14 -24.26 30.16
N SER A 862 -35.71 -23.70 31.23
CA SER A 862 -36.82 -24.31 32.00
C SER A 862 -37.64 -23.27 32.77
N GLY A 863 -38.90 -23.05 32.36
CA GLY A 863 -39.95 -22.39 33.15
C GLY A 863 -39.98 -20.84 33.13
N PRO A 864 -41.11 -20.24 33.58
CA PRO A 864 -41.34 -18.80 33.53
C PRO A 864 -40.62 -18.13 34.71
N LEU A 865 -39.29 -18.05 34.65
CA LEU A 865 -38.57 -17.13 35.52
C LEU A 865 -38.82 -15.70 35.01
N PRO A 866 -38.98 -14.73 35.91
CA PRO A 866 -39.23 -13.34 35.53
C PRO A 866 -38.08 -12.80 34.66
N PRO A 867 -38.26 -11.69 33.93
CA PRO A 867 -37.28 -11.11 32.99
C PRO A 867 -35.98 -10.59 33.63
N THR A 868 -35.54 -11.14 34.78
CA THR A 868 -34.32 -10.78 35.53
C THR A 868 -33.14 -11.66 35.14
N SER A 869 -33.37 -12.77 34.42
CA SER A 869 -32.31 -13.71 34.04
C SER A 869 -32.48 -14.28 32.63
N TRP A 870 -31.37 -14.42 31.91
CA TRP A 870 -31.29 -15.03 30.58
C TRP A 870 -30.22 -16.12 30.53
N THR A 871 -30.34 -17.05 29.59
CA THR A 871 -29.22 -17.94 29.27
C THR A 871 -28.36 -17.25 28.23
N MET A 872 -27.12 -16.94 28.56
CA MET A 872 -26.12 -16.42 27.64
C MET A 872 -25.29 -17.58 27.10
N GLN A 873 -25.20 -17.71 25.79
CA GLN A 873 -24.31 -18.65 25.11
C GLN A 873 -23.14 -17.90 24.49
N VAL A 874 -21.95 -18.44 24.68
CA VAL A 874 -20.68 -17.96 24.13
C VAL A 874 -20.23 -18.94 23.06
N GLY A 875 -19.81 -18.42 21.91
CA GLY A 875 -19.34 -19.25 20.80
C GLY A 875 -18.08 -20.05 21.16
N PRO A 876 -17.84 -21.23 20.57
CA PRO A 876 -16.70 -22.09 20.92
C PRO A 876 -15.30 -21.45 20.85
N LEU A 877 -14.99 -20.58 19.88
CA LEU A 877 -13.70 -19.89 19.81
C LEU A 877 -13.58 -18.88 20.97
N THR A 878 -14.62 -18.09 21.17
CA THR A 878 -14.70 -17.09 22.25
C THR A 878 -14.67 -17.74 23.64
N ASP A 879 -15.36 -18.87 23.82
CA ASP A 879 -15.38 -19.65 25.07
C ASP A 879 -14.02 -20.29 25.34
N ALA A 880 -13.32 -20.79 24.31
CA ALA A 880 -11.96 -21.33 24.47
C ALA A 880 -10.98 -20.29 25.03
N LEU A 881 -11.18 -19.02 24.71
CA LEU A 881 -10.35 -17.92 25.21
C LEU A 881 -10.71 -17.49 26.64
N GLN A 882 -11.90 -17.83 27.16
CA GLN A 882 -12.39 -17.41 28.49
C GLN A 882 -12.18 -15.90 28.76
N CYS A 883 -12.32 -15.06 27.72
CA CYS A 883 -11.89 -13.66 27.75
C CYS A 883 -12.97 -12.66 28.18
N ILE A 884 -14.19 -13.13 28.47
CA ILE A 884 -15.28 -12.28 28.99
C ILE A 884 -15.12 -12.14 30.50
N ASP A 885 -15.02 -10.90 30.98
CA ASP A 885 -15.02 -10.58 32.40
C ASP A 885 -16.43 -10.29 32.90
N LYS A 886 -17.12 -9.36 32.22
CA LYS A 886 -18.41 -8.86 32.64
C LYS A 886 -19.24 -8.36 31.46
N VAL A 887 -20.56 -8.45 31.60
CA VAL A 887 -21.51 -7.87 30.65
C VAL A 887 -22.28 -6.73 31.33
N ARG A 888 -22.50 -5.65 30.59
CA ARG A 888 -23.21 -4.46 31.03
C ARG A 888 -24.15 -3.98 29.95
N PHE A 889 -25.33 -3.52 30.34
CA PHE A 889 -26.29 -2.91 29.45
C PHE A 889 -26.37 -1.41 29.68
N TRP A 890 -26.39 -0.67 28.58
CA TRP A 890 -26.59 0.76 28.53
C TRP A 890 -27.95 1.03 27.91
N VAL A 891 -28.87 1.63 28.66
CA VAL A 891 -30.22 1.95 28.20
C VAL A 891 -30.38 3.47 28.15
N PHE A 892 -30.45 4.00 26.93
CA PHE A 892 -30.77 5.38 26.66
C PHE A 892 -32.28 5.59 26.71
N MET A 893 -32.71 6.58 27.47
CA MET A 893 -34.09 7.04 27.53
C MET A 893 -34.15 8.48 27.01
N ALA A 894 -34.98 8.77 26.01
CA ALA A 894 -35.20 10.14 25.55
C ALA A 894 -35.84 11.03 26.62
N ALA A 895 -35.72 12.34 26.43
CA ALA A 895 -36.33 13.30 27.33
C ALA A 895 -37.86 13.15 27.33
N THR A 896 -38.45 13.25 28.52
CA THR A 896 -39.90 13.33 28.73
C THR A 896 -40.23 14.69 29.34
N LYS A 897 -41.52 15.00 29.52
CA LYS A 897 -41.94 16.23 30.21
C LYS A 897 -41.34 16.38 31.61
N ASN A 898 -40.96 15.28 32.26
CA ASN A 898 -40.56 15.24 33.68
C ASN A 898 -39.13 14.76 33.92
N ALA A 899 -38.37 14.38 32.87
CA ALA A 899 -37.02 13.87 33.02
C ALA A 899 -36.18 14.18 31.77
N PRO A 900 -34.92 14.61 31.92
CA PRO A 900 -34.00 14.81 30.80
C PRO A 900 -33.62 13.47 30.16
N ALA A 901 -33.14 13.52 28.92
CA ALA A 901 -32.58 12.34 28.27
C ALA A 901 -31.31 11.88 28.99
N GLY A 902 -31.07 10.56 29.05
CA GLY A 902 -29.90 10.05 29.74
C GLY A 902 -29.68 8.54 29.61
N TRP A 903 -28.45 8.13 29.93
CA TRP A 903 -28.03 6.73 29.99
C TRP A 903 -28.28 6.12 31.36
N ASN A 904 -28.78 4.89 31.36
CA ASN A 904 -28.89 4.05 32.55
C ASN A 904 -27.98 2.84 32.36
N GLN A 905 -27.12 2.60 33.34
CA GLN A 905 -26.17 1.50 33.32
C GLN A 905 -26.66 0.35 34.19
N VAL A 906 -26.65 -0.87 33.65
CA VAL A 906 -27.04 -2.09 34.38
C VAL A 906 -25.99 -3.17 34.19
N ASP A 907 -25.32 -3.53 35.27
CA ASP A 907 -24.35 -4.61 35.29
C ASP A 907 -25.07 -5.96 35.40
N ALA A 908 -24.62 -6.94 34.60
CA ALA A 908 -25.10 -8.30 34.68
C ALA A 908 -24.16 -9.17 35.53
N LEU A 909 -24.73 -10.04 36.35
CA LEU A 909 -24.04 -11.12 37.05
C LEU A 909 -24.03 -12.37 36.16
N LEU A 910 -22.85 -12.94 35.92
CA LEU A 910 -22.66 -14.14 35.11
C LEU A 910 -22.32 -15.34 36.00
N ASN A 911 -23.15 -16.37 35.97
CA ASN A 911 -22.89 -17.65 36.64
C ASN A 911 -22.82 -18.77 35.59
N PRO A 912 -21.89 -19.74 35.67
CA PRO A 912 -21.88 -20.89 34.77
C PRO A 912 -23.23 -21.62 34.82
N ALA A 913 -23.82 -21.89 33.66
CA ALA A 913 -25.04 -22.68 33.56
C ALA A 913 -24.69 -24.16 33.77
N THR A 914 -25.58 -24.89 34.43
CA THR A 914 -25.39 -26.32 34.70
C THR A 914 -26.33 -27.21 33.90
N ASP A 915 -25.92 -28.44 33.65
CA ASP A 915 -26.77 -29.49 33.08
C ASP A 915 -27.68 -30.14 34.14
N TRP A 916 -28.46 -31.13 33.71
CA TRP A 916 -29.38 -31.85 34.60
C TRP A 916 -28.65 -32.65 35.70
N ARG A 917 -27.33 -32.81 35.61
CA ARG A 917 -26.45 -33.42 36.62
C ARG A 917 -25.70 -32.37 37.45
N ALA A 918 -26.10 -31.11 37.38
CA ALA A 918 -25.43 -29.97 38.01
C ALA A 918 -23.97 -29.75 37.54
N GLN A 919 -23.59 -30.26 36.36
CA GLN A 919 -22.25 -30.04 35.78
C GLN A 919 -22.23 -28.77 34.93
N PRO A 920 -21.17 -27.94 34.98
CA PRO A 920 -21.05 -26.77 34.12
C PRO A 920 -21.15 -27.14 32.65
N ARG A 921 -21.97 -26.39 31.89
CA ARG A 921 -22.05 -26.48 30.44
C ARG A 921 -21.03 -25.50 29.84
N PRO A 922 -20.01 -25.98 29.09
CA PRO A 922 -19.08 -25.09 28.39
C PRO A 922 -19.81 -24.06 27.53
N GLY A 923 -19.33 -22.81 27.55
CA GLY A 923 -19.93 -21.70 26.80
C GLY A 923 -21.35 -21.30 27.22
N SER A 924 -21.87 -21.75 28.35
CA SER A 924 -23.24 -21.39 28.78
C SER A 924 -23.25 -20.77 30.18
N TYR A 925 -23.92 -19.63 30.30
CA TYR A 925 -24.00 -18.84 31.53
C TYR A 925 -25.45 -18.44 31.82
N VAL A 926 -25.84 -18.46 33.09
CA VAL A 926 -27.03 -17.76 33.58
C VAL A 926 -26.62 -16.31 33.84
N MET A 927 -27.15 -15.40 33.03
CA MET A 927 -26.94 -13.97 33.15
C MET A 927 -28.11 -13.34 33.91
N ALA A 928 -27.87 -12.81 35.11
CA ALA A 928 -28.87 -12.07 35.88
C ALA A 928 -28.62 -10.56 35.79
N ALA A 929 -29.59 -9.79 35.31
CA ALA A 929 -29.50 -8.33 35.20
C ALA A 929 -30.82 -7.68 35.64
N PRO A 930 -30.82 -6.69 36.55
CA PRO A 930 -32.03 -6.05 37.07
C PRO A 930 -32.60 -5.01 36.09
N LEU A 931 -32.86 -5.42 34.84
CA LEU A 931 -33.29 -4.53 33.76
C LEU A 931 -34.78 -4.15 33.84
N GLN A 932 -35.61 -4.88 34.58
CA GLN A 932 -37.08 -4.69 34.61
C GLN A 932 -37.57 -3.25 34.73
N PRO A 933 -37.07 -2.43 35.67
CA PRO A 933 -37.58 -1.07 35.84
C PRO A 933 -37.33 -0.18 34.61
N LEU A 934 -36.30 -0.50 33.83
CA LEU A 934 -35.98 0.17 32.57
C LEU A 934 -36.82 -0.43 31.43
N LEU A 935 -36.87 -1.76 31.32
CA LEU A 935 -37.58 -2.47 30.25
C LEU A 935 -39.10 -2.25 30.29
N ALA A 936 -39.70 -2.06 31.47
CA ALA A 936 -41.12 -1.72 31.61
C ALA A 936 -41.49 -0.37 30.97
N ARG A 937 -40.49 0.49 30.74
CA ARG A 937 -40.64 1.82 30.12
C ARG A 937 -39.97 1.89 28.75
N PHE A 938 -39.39 0.79 28.27
CA PHE A 938 -38.63 0.78 27.04
C PHE A 938 -39.56 0.84 25.84
N ASP A 939 -39.42 1.90 25.04
CA ASP A 939 -40.08 2.05 23.76
C ASP A 939 -39.01 2.23 22.68
N SER A 940 -38.94 1.30 21.73
CA SER A 940 -37.99 1.34 20.61
C SER A 940 -38.09 2.60 19.74
N SER A 941 -39.13 3.41 19.85
CA SER A 941 -39.24 4.71 19.17
C SER A 941 -38.50 5.84 19.90
N THR A 942 -38.30 5.73 21.22
CA THR A 942 -37.72 6.78 22.08
C THR A 942 -36.53 6.31 22.93
N CYS A 943 -36.21 5.02 22.91
CA CYS A 943 -35.15 4.40 23.71
C CYS A 943 -34.17 3.62 22.82
N ARG A 944 -32.90 3.53 23.23
CA ARG A 944 -31.89 2.65 22.60
C ARG A 944 -31.15 1.86 23.66
N MET A 945 -30.78 0.63 23.34
CA MET A 945 -30.02 -0.24 24.25
C MET A 945 -28.73 -0.70 23.59
N PHE A 946 -27.64 -0.71 24.34
CA PHE A 946 -26.33 -1.22 23.93
C PHE A 946 -25.84 -2.25 24.94
N CYS A 947 -25.13 -3.26 24.45
CA CYS A 947 -24.39 -4.21 25.25
C CYS A 947 -22.92 -3.79 25.26
N GLU A 948 -22.33 -3.68 26.44
CA GLU A 948 -20.90 -3.54 26.67
C GLU A 948 -20.37 -4.84 27.27
N VAL A 949 -19.40 -5.46 26.60
CA VAL A 949 -18.67 -6.63 27.10
C VAL A 949 -17.30 -6.15 27.56
N LEU A 950 -17.06 -6.22 28.87
CA LEU A 950 -15.75 -5.98 29.47
C LEU A 950 -14.90 -7.23 29.30
N LEU A 951 -13.67 -7.02 28.84
CA LEU A 951 -12.76 -8.09 28.45
C LEU A 951 -11.63 -8.22 29.48
N LYS A 952 -11.05 -9.42 29.54
CA LYS A 952 -9.84 -9.73 30.30
C LYS A 952 -8.86 -10.51 29.43
N GLU A 953 -7.64 -10.65 29.93
CA GLU A 953 -6.58 -11.40 29.26
C GLU A 953 -7.06 -12.82 28.87
N PRO A 954 -6.97 -13.21 27.58
CA PRO A 954 -7.36 -14.54 27.14
C PRO A 954 -6.52 -15.67 27.73
N ILE A 955 -7.14 -16.83 27.89
CA ILE A 955 -6.45 -18.10 28.09
C ILE A 955 -6.12 -18.66 26.70
N TRP A 956 -4.84 -18.62 26.33
CA TRP A 956 -4.39 -19.10 25.04
C TRP A 956 -4.22 -20.62 25.02
N PRO A 957 -4.62 -21.31 23.93
CA PRO A 957 -4.37 -22.73 23.77
C PRO A 957 -2.86 -23.01 23.65
N LYS A 958 -2.49 -24.27 23.91
CA LYS A 958 -1.11 -24.72 23.79
C LYS A 958 -0.55 -24.43 22.40
N GLY A 959 0.63 -23.81 22.33
CA GLY A 959 1.28 -23.39 21.08
C GLY A 959 0.99 -21.94 20.67
N SER A 960 0.10 -21.23 21.37
CA SER A 960 -0.22 -19.81 21.15
C SER A 960 0.11 -18.94 22.38
N GLU A 961 0.92 -19.43 23.32
CA GLU A 961 1.23 -18.74 24.60
C GLU A 961 1.93 -17.38 24.40
N LYS A 962 2.62 -17.19 23.28
CA LYS A 962 3.27 -15.92 22.90
C LYS A 962 2.28 -14.79 22.56
N LEU A 963 0.99 -15.09 22.44
CA LEU A 963 -0.07 -14.08 22.27
C LEU A 963 -0.46 -13.40 23.58
N LYS A 964 0.05 -13.87 24.72
CA LYS A 964 -0.23 -13.23 26.01
C LYS A 964 0.24 -11.78 26.00
N GLY A 965 -0.67 -10.86 26.30
CA GLY A 965 -0.44 -9.42 26.35
C GLY A 965 -0.39 -8.73 24.98
N THR A 966 -0.65 -9.42 23.86
CA THR A 966 -0.62 -8.78 22.53
C THR A 966 -1.85 -7.92 22.27
N PHE A 967 -3.01 -8.27 22.84
CA PHE A 967 -4.25 -7.53 22.68
C PHE A 967 -4.43 -6.47 23.76
N ASP A 968 -4.99 -5.32 23.39
CA ASP A 968 -5.67 -4.44 24.34
C ASP A 968 -7.01 -5.06 24.75
N VAL A 969 -7.12 -5.33 26.06
CA VAL A 969 -8.32 -5.86 26.71
C VAL A 969 -8.99 -4.83 27.63
N ALA A 970 -8.38 -3.65 27.80
CA ALA A 970 -9.00 -2.54 28.55
C ALA A 970 -10.14 -1.91 27.75
N SER A 971 -10.04 -1.95 26.41
CA SER A 971 -11.13 -1.63 25.50
C SER A 971 -12.28 -2.64 25.62
N SER A 972 -13.48 -2.16 25.95
CA SER A 972 -14.69 -2.98 25.91
C SER A 972 -15.25 -3.14 24.49
N TRP A 973 -15.99 -4.23 24.26
CA TRP A 973 -16.73 -4.46 23.02
C TRP A 973 -18.16 -3.95 23.17
N VAL A 974 -18.52 -2.93 22.40
CA VAL A 974 -19.81 -2.24 22.50
C VAL A 974 -20.58 -2.37 21.20
N PHE A 975 -21.84 -2.83 21.27
CA PHE A 975 -22.72 -2.95 20.10
C PHE A 975 -24.20 -2.78 20.48
N PRO A 976 -25.05 -2.33 19.54
CA PRO A 976 -26.47 -2.15 19.79
C PRO A 976 -27.22 -3.48 19.94
N VAL A 977 -28.21 -3.50 20.83
CA VAL A 977 -29.08 -4.65 21.10
C VAL A 977 -30.56 -4.22 21.09
N ASP A 978 -31.43 -5.14 20.70
CA ASP A 978 -32.87 -5.00 20.82
C ASP A 978 -33.42 -5.75 22.03
N TYR A 979 -34.55 -5.26 22.53
CA TYR A 979 -35.38 -5.95 23.50
C TYR A 979 -36.80 -6.08 22.95
N GLN A 980 -37.25 -7.31 22.68
CA GLN A 980 -38.60 -7.59 22.23
C GLN A 980 -39.12 -8.91 22.82
N TYR A 981 -40.33 -8.89 23.36
CA TYR A 981 -41.00 -10.07 23.95
C TYR A 981 -40.16 -10.81 25.01
N GLY A 982 -39.35 -10.11 25.80
CA GLY A 982 -38.49 -10.71 26.83
C GLY A 982 -37.13 -11.21 26.32
N LEU A 983 -36.85 -11.07 25.03
CA LEU A 983 -35.60 -11.48 24.40
C LEU A 983 -34.68 -10.29 24.17
N ILE A 984 -33.41 -10.47 24.53
CA ILE A 984 -32.32 -9.56 24.17
C ILE A 984 -31.60 -10.18 22.98
N ALA A 985 -31.37 -9.40 21.92
CA ALA A 985 -30.61 -9.86 20.77
C ALA A 985 -29.73 -8.74 20.24
N ARG A 986 -28.54 -9.07 19.73
CA ARG A 986 -27.76 -8.12 18.94
C ARG A 986 -28.59 -7.70 17.73
N ARG A 987 -28.66 -6.39 17.46
CA ARG A 987 -29.36 -5.89 16.28
C ARG A 987 -28.67 -6.44 15.03
N LEU A 988 -29.45 -6.96 14.09
CA LEU A 988 -28.97 -7.42 12.80
C LEU A 988 -29.18 -6.34 11.74
N GLY A 989 -28.41 -6.44 10.66
CA GLY A 989 -28.60 -5.58 9.49
C GLY A 989 -28.07 -4.16 9.67
N GLU A 990 -28.67 -3.21 8.94
CA GLU A 990 -28.25 -1.79 8.95
C GLU A 990 -28.21 -1.21 10.37
N GLN A 991 -29.20 -1.50 11.21
CA GLN A 991 -29.30 -0.94 12.56
C GLN A 991 -28.36 -1.60 13.59
N GLY A 992 -27.66 -2.67 13.21
CA GLY A 992 -26.67 -3.37 14.02
C GLY A 992 -25.24 -2.95 13.71
N GLU A 993 -24.98 -2.54 12.47
CA GLU A 993 -23.67 -2.16 11.97
C GLU A 993 -23.52 -0.64 11.79
N VAL A 994 -24.64 0.05 11.54
CA VAL A 994 -24.69 1.50 11.28
C VAL A 994 -25.61 2.15 12.31
N PRO A 995 -25.31 3.36 12.79
CA PRO A 995 -26.21 4.10 13.67
C PRO A 995 -27.58 4.31 13.02
N ASP A 996 -28.63 4.22 13.85
CA ASP A 996 -29.98 4.53 13.42
C ASP A 996 -30.18 6.05 13.31
N TRP A 997 -29.76 6.62 12.17
CA TRP A 997 -29.84 8.04 11.88
C TRP A 997 -31.26 8.58 11.87
N LYS A 998 -32.24 7.76 11.49
CA LYS A 998 -33.64 8.17 11.55
C LYS A 998 -34.02 8.44 13.00
N TRP A 999 -33.66 7.54 13.90
CA TRP A 999 -33.89 7.73 15.32
C TRP A 999 -33.06 8.88 15.91
N LEU A 1000 -31.77 8.97 15.61
CA LEU A 1000 -30.91 10.07 16.07
C LEU A 1000 -31.49 11.44 15.66
N SER A 1001 -31.92 11.57 14.40
CA SER A 1001 -32.52 12.79 13.86
C SER A 1001 -33.85 13.14 14.54
N LEU A 1002 -34.73 12.15 14.74
CA LEU A 1002 -36.05 12.38 15.33
C LEU A 1002 -36.01 12.60 16.84
N THR A 1003 -35.06 11.97 17.53
CA THR A 1003 -35.05 11.91 19.00
C THR A 1003 -34.07 12.88 19.65
N LEU A 1004 -32.98 13.26 18.98
CA LEU A 1004 -31.88 14.01 19.61
C LEU A 1004 -31.56 15.38 19.03
N ASN A 1005 -32.13 15.73 17.86
CA ASN A 1005 -32.20 17.04 17.21
C ASN A 1005 -31.92 16.88 15.69
N PRO A 1006 -32.88 17.25 14.81
CA PRO A 1006 -32.73 17.13 13.36
C PRO A 1006 -31.73 18.11 12.73
N ASP A 1007 -31.33 19.17 13.44
CA ASP A 1007 -30.31 20.12 12.98
C ASP A 1007 -28.89 19.58 13.18
N ARG A 1008 -28.70 18.72 14.18
CA ARG A 1008 -27.41 18.07 14.48
C ARG A 1008 -27.26 16.74 13.79
N TYR A 1009 -28.27 15.87 13.87
CA TYR A 1009 -28.29 14.59 13.15
C TYR A 1009 -29.24 14.77 11.97
N PRO A 1010 -28.74 15.13 10.77
CA PRO A 1010 -29.63 15.43 9.68
C PRO A 1010 -30.42 14.18 9.28
N PRO A 1011 -31.67 14.31 8.80
CA PRO A 1011 -32.43 13.17 8.30
C PRO A 1011 -31.61 12.41 7.25
N LYS A 1012 -31.62 11.06 7.30
CA LYS A 1012 -30.87 10.19 6.36
C LYS A 1012 -30.95 10.69 4.91
N GLY A 1013 -32.17 10.96 4.45
CA GLY A 1013 -32.41 11.45 3.08
C GLY A 1013 -31.93 12.86 2.75
N LYS A 1014 -31.49 13.68 3.71
CA LYS A 1014 -30.77 14.95 3.42
C LYS A 1014 -29.28 14.71 3.15
N ILE A 1015 -28.70 13.69 3.78
CA ILE A 1015 -27.25 13.45 3.74
C ILE A 1015 -26.88 12.41 2.69
N THR A 1016 -27.68 11.36 2.51
CA THR A 1016 -27.42 10.32 1.50
C THR A 1016 -27.76 10.77 0.09
N LYS A 1017 -28.55 11.83 -0.07
CA LYS A 1017 -28.91 12.38 -1.38
C LYS A 1017 -27.70 13.00 -2.05
N VAL A 1018 -27.44 12.59 -3.28
CA VAL A 1018 -26.40 13.23 -4.08
C VAL A 1018 -26.89 14.57 -4.61
N HIS A 1019 -26.15 15.64 -4.32
CA HIS A 1019 -26.43 16.96 -4.86
C HIS A 1019 -26.14 16.95 -6.37
N ARG A 1020 -27.19 17.01 -7.20
CA ARG A 1020 -27.10 16.98 -8.67
C ARG A 1020 -26.63 18.32 -9.29
N LYS A 1021 -25.70 19.03 -8.63
CA LYS A 1021 -25.19 20.31 -9.12
C LYS A 1021 -23.94 20.15 -9.98
#